data_AF-A0A8H6CWP7-F1
#
_entry.id   AF-A0A8H6CWP7-F1
#
_cell.length_a   1.000
_cell.length_b   1.000
_cell.length_c   1.000
_cell.angle_alpha   90.00
_cell.angle_beta   90.00
_cell.angle_gamma   90.00
#
_symmetry.space_group_name_H-M   'P 1'
#
loop_
_entity.id
_entity.type
_entity.pdbx_description
1 polymer ?
#
loop_
_entity_poly.entity_id
_entity_poly.type
_entity_poly.pdbx_seq_one_letter_code
_entity_poly.pdbx_strand_id
1 'polypeptide(L)'
;MPLVDVLIIGAGPAGLSAALALARQLHTAIVFNSSLFRNARSVHMHTIPTWDHKDSAAFRAATRKEILERYKTISFEDREIAKVEKTSAGDFAATAVDGTTFTGRRVLLATGVTDLPLDIKGYAECWGHAIYHCLFCHGYEDTGKPSAGVLALGENTTPAAAIAFARSAKQMTSKAVIYTSNNPTMQTAIEDLLGEKDTAITIDNREIASLALGPEGSGVTVTFADGSSVHEAFLAHKPPTKINGPFAEQLGVELSPGGDIKVTPPYGATNVKGVYAAGDCATPMKNVIQAMHMGTFGAHRNSDAVRSRLENLCPILDQIQDDTRSAPISIGVLHHGEVIFTRSRGFRDVEPQAPADSETSYLLCSLTKAFTAACCGILVDEGKLEWTKPLRSYIHFRSVVDPVIGEWAAIRDALSHNTGLAHMDLTWLGVECDYILGKKDLLEVVSHLPPVHDLRSGFHYNNYMYAVAVSVIKKTVRSAVVRASKEMILEPRGMHRTFTNRTKLPDDNIAEPHVVLDDYLLHRKKPVDTAADNTLMGPAGGVWSNVSDMMKWAKALLDAIHHEPSVLKEIPTIVSHNSNITTSAIGENTYGLGFARAIIPSTELGMLSHNGPQREHLIGRTSRPRLVLYHNGGMSGYLTTFYLFPETKSAIVALGNSHGLGDGPDWSAQAIAQAMFGLQPPIDFAEVSKQRVKTEYER
;
A
#
# COMPACT_ATOMS: atom_id res chain seq x y z
N MET A 1 -10.75 26.46 -6.31
CA MET A 1 -10.67 25.22 -7.11
C MET A 1 -10.71 24.01 -6.19
N PRO A 2 -11.18 22.83 -6.63
CA PRO A 2 -11.20 21.65 -5.78
C PRO A 2 -9.77 21.18 -5.43
N LEU A 3 -9.63 20.62 -4.22
CA LEU A 3 -8.40 19.98 -3.75
C LEU A 3 -8.04 18.80 -4.66
N VAL A 4 -6.80 18.77 -5.18
CA VAL A 4 -6.29 17.65 -6.01
C VAL A 4 -5.37 16.72 -5.22
N ASP A 5 -5.07 15.54 -5.75
CA ASP A 5 -4.13 14.63 -5.10
C ASP A 5 -2.69 15.15 -5.15
N VAL A 6 -2.27 15.75 -6.27
CA VAL A 6 -0.88 16.20 -6.47
C VAL A 6 -0.81 17.54 -7.21
N LEU A 7 -0.01 18.47 -6.69
CA LEU A 7 0.46 19.66 -7.42
C LEU A 7 1.83 19.35 -8.02
N ILE A 8 1.96 19.41 -9.35
CA ILE A 8 3.21 19.14 -10.07
C ILE A 8 3.81 20.48 -10.50
N ILE A 9 4.89 20.89 -9.84
CA ILE A 9 5.59 22.14 -10.14
C ILE A 9 6.64 21.88 -11.22
N GLY A 10 6.26 22.09 -12.48
CA GLY A 10 7.12 21.94 -13.65
C GLY A 10 6.54 21.01 -14.72
N ALA A 11 6.51 21.49 -15.98
CA ALA A 11 5.97 20.77 -17.13
C ALA A 11 7.06 20.22 -18.08
N GLY A 12 8.26 19.96 -17.55
CA GLY A 12 9.33 19.27 -18.26
C GLY A 12 9.11 17.74 -18.34
N PRO A 13 10.08 16.97 -18.88
CA PRO A 13 9.95 15.52 -19.02
C PRO A 13 9.58 14.78 -17.71
N ALA A 14 10.14 15.18 -16.56
CA ALA A 14 9.80 14.58 -15.27
C ALA A 14 8.33 14.83 -14.86
N GLY A 15 7.88 16.09 -14.92
CA GLY A 15 6.50 16.44 -14.54
C GLY A 15 5.45 15.84 -15.48
N LEU A 16 5.75 15.80 -16.79
CA LEU A 16 4.87 15.18 -17.78
C LEU A 16 4.77 13.65 -17.59
N SER A 17 5.89 12.96 -17.33
CA SER A 17 5.86 11.54 -17.02
C SER A 17 5.11 11.24 -15.72
N ALA A 18 5.28 12.08 -14.70
CA ALA A 18 4.54 11.95 -13.44
C ALA A 18 3.03 12.12 -13.66
N ALA A 19 2.63 13.14 -14.41
CA ALA A 19 1.24 13.40 -14.76
C ALA A 19 0.60 12.23 -15.53
N LEU A 20 1.32 11.67 -16.51
CA LEU A 20 0.86 10.50 -17.25
C LEU A 20 0.71 9.25 -16.35
N ALA A 21 1.66 9.02 -15.44
CA ALA A 21 1.59 7.92 -14.48
C ALA A 21 0.40 8.07 -13.50
N LEU A 22 0.21 9.27 -12.94
CA LEU A 22 -0.94 9.63 -12.11
C LEU A 22 -2.28 9.43 -12.84
N ALA A 23 -2.36 9.86 -14.10
CA ALA A 23 -3.58 9.72 -14.91
C ALA A 23 -4.00 8.25 -15.06
N ARG A 24 -3.03 7.36 -15.28
CA ARG A 24 -3.25 5.91 -15.43
C ARG A 24 -3.65 5.20 -14.12
N GLN A 25 -3.51 5.89 -12.98
CA GLN A 25 -3.98 5.44 -11.67
C GLN A 25 -5.21 6.24 -11.19
N LEU A 26 -5.86 7.00 -12.08
CA LEU A 26 -7.07 7.79 -11.81
C LEU A 26 -6.87 8.87 -10.74
N HIS A 27 -5.65 9.39 -10.57
CA HIS A 27 -5.35 10.45 -9.61
C HIS A 27 -5.62 11.82 -10.22
N THR A 28 -6.07 12.75 -9.37
CA THR A 28 -6.24 14.15 -9.76
C THR A 28 -4.94 14.92 -9.59
N ALA A 29 -4.52 15.67 -10.60
CA ALA A 29 -3.33 16.51 -10.49
C ALA A 29 -3.40 17.76 -11.36
N ILE A 30 -2.66 18.79 -10.95
CA ILE A 30 -2.46 20.01 -11.72
C ILE A 30 -0.98 20.11 -12.07
N VAL A 31 -0.67 20.24 -13.36
CA VAL A 31 0.68 20.48 -13.86
C VAL A 31 0.88 21.95 -14.14
N PHE A 32 1.85 22.57 -13.47
CA PHE A 32 2.18 23.99 -13.67
C PHE A 32 3.31 24.15 -14.68
N ASN A 33 3.06 24.96 -15.69
CA ASN A 33 4.01 25.27 -16.76
C ASN A 33 4.47 26.72 -16.67
N SER A 34 5.74 26.94 -16.32
CA SER A 34 6.39 28.27 -16.34
C SER A 34 6.87 28.69 -17.73
N SER A 35 6.79 27.81 -18.74
CA SER A 35 7.36 27.98 -20.08
C SER A 35 8.89 28.12 -20.12
N LEU A 36 9.58 27.95 -18.99
CA LEU A 36 11.03 27.93 -18.89
C LEU A 36 11.52 26.48 -18.84
N PHE A 37 12.34 26.09 -19.82
CA PHE A 37 12.86 24.73 -19.94
C PHE A 37 14.38 24.76 -20.10
N ARG A 38 15.09 23.92 -19.34
CA ARG A 38 16.55 23.82 -19.39
C ARG A 38 17.08 23.49 -20.80
N ASN A 39 16.37 22.64 -21.54
CA ASN A 39 16.75 22.25 -22.89
C ASN A 39 16.23 23.18 -24.00
N ALA A 40 15.79 24.41 -23.67
CA ALA A 40 15.26 25.36 -24.65
C ALA A 40 16.27 25.77 -25.75
N ARG A 41 17.57 25.65 -25.49
CA ARG A 41 18.64 25.93 -26.47
C ARG A 41 18.94 24.76 -27.41
N SER A 42 18.46 23.55 -27.10
CA SER A 42 18.73 22.36 -27.90
C SER A 42 17.70 22.20 -29.00
N VAL A 43 18.16 21.96 -30.23
CA VAL A 43 17.31 21.79 -31.42
C VAL A 43 16.62 20.42 -31.40
N HIS A 44 17.30 19.39 -30.89
CA HIS A 44 16.81 18.01 -30.91
C HIS A 44 16.91 17.34 -29.54
N MET A 45 15.94 16.48 -29.24
CA MET A 45 16.03 15.48 -28.19
C MET A 45 16.63 14.21 -28.77
N HIS A 46 17.58 13.63 -28.04
CA HIS A 46 18.24 12.38 -28.41
C HIS A 46 18.06 11.33 -27.32
N THR A 47 18.29 10.07 -27.68
CA THR A 47 18.21 8.90 -26.78
C THR A 47 16.81 8.57 -26.26
N ILE A 48 15.77 9.17 -26.85
CA ILE A 48 14.37 8.89 -26.53
C ILE A 48 13.81 7.94 -27.59
N PRO A 49 13.47 6.69 -27.26
CA PRO A 49 12.85 5.78 -28.21
C PRO A 49 11.64 6.43 -28.89
N THR A 50 11.56 6.33 -30.23
CA THR A 50 10.54 6.98 -31.08
C THR A 50 10.57 8.51 -31.17
N TRP A 51 11.41 9.19 -30.38
CA TRP A 51 11.56 10.65 -30.34
C TRP A 51 12.99 11.16 -30.55
N ASP A 52 13.89 10.29 -31.01
CA ASP A 52 15.26 10.63 -31.34
C ASP A 52 15.32 11.59 -32.54
N HIS A 53 16.20 12.60 -32.45
CA HIS A 53 16.40 13.66 -33.43
C HIS A 53 15.13 14.50 -33.71
N LYS A 54 14.31 14.75 -32.68
CA LYS A 54 13.08 15.55 -32.77
C LYS A 54 13.04 16.70 -31.77
N ASP A 55 12.31 17.75 -32.12
CA ASP A 55 12.16 18.96 -31.30
C ASP A 55 11.60 18.68 -29.88
N SER A 56 12.18 19.34 -28.89
CA SER A 56 11.81 19.16 -27.48
C SER A 56 10.48 19.79 -27.07
N ALA A 57 10.10 20.92 -27.66
CA ALA A 57 8.78 21.52 -27.50
C ALA A 57 7.71 20.64 -28.12
N ALA A 58 7.99 20.00 -29.26
CA ALA A 58 7.08 19.03 -29.87
C ALA A 58 6.81 17.82 -28.97
N PHE A 59 7.83 17.32 -28.25
CA PHE A 59 7.65 16.27 -27.23
C PHE A 59 6.69 16.69 -26.12
N ARG A 60 6.89 17.88 -25.55
CA ARG A 60 6.04 18.41 -24.47
C ARG A 60 4.60 18.62 -24.93
N ALA A 61 4.42 19.19 -26.12
CA ALA A 61 3.11 19.41 -26.71
C ALA A 61 2.38 18.09 -27.01
N ALA A 62 3.07 17.11 -27.59
CA ALA A 62 2.49 15.79 -27.87
C ALA A 62 2.08 15.06 -26.59
N THR A 63 2.92 15.11 -25.55
CA THR A 63 2.62 14.46 -24.26
C THR A 63 1.43 15.13 -23.55
N ARG A 64 1.39 16.47 -23.51
CA ARG A 64 0.24 17.23 -22.96
C ARG A 64 -1.05 16.89 -23.71
N LYS A 65 -1.01 16.88 -25.04
CA LYS A 65 -2.14 16.50 -25.90
C LYS A 65 -2.63 15.09 -25.59
N GLU A 66 -1.71 14.12 -25.53
CA GLU A 66 -2.05 12.73 -25.21
C GLU A 66 -2.74 12.61 -23.85
N ILE A 67 -2.21 13.30 -22.83
CA ILE A 67 -2.80 13.28 -21.48
C ILE A 67 -4.23 13.83 -21.51
N LEU A 68 -4.43 14.99 -22.13
CA LEU A 68 -5.74 15.66 -22.17
C LEU A 68 -6.79 14.94 -23.03
N GLU A 69 -6.37 14.30 -24.13
CA GLU A 69 -7.29 13.56 -25.00
C GLU A 69 -7.74 12.22 -24.39
N ARG A 70 -6.88 11.59 -23.58
CA ARG A 70 -7.13 10.23 -23.06
C ARG A 70 -7.62 10.20 -21.61
N TYR A 71 -7.30 11.21 -20.79
CA TYR A 71 -7.56 11.17 -19.35
C TYR A 71 -8.21 12.47 -18.87
N LYS A 72 -9.14 12.35 -17.90
CA LYS A 72 -9.94 13.48 -17.39
C LYS A 72 -9.48 14.00 -16.03
N THR A 73 -8.51 13.35 -15.39
CA THR A 73 -8.12 13.65 -14.01
C THR A 73 -6.95 14.63 -13.90
N ILE A 74 -6.29 14.97 -15.01
CA ILE A 74 -5.14 15.87 -15.04
C ILE A 74 -5.55 17.19 -15.70
N SER A 75 -5.22 18.31 -15.06
CA SER A 75 -5.29 19.63 -15.67
C SER A 75 -3.91 20.27 -15.78
N PHE A 76 -3.81 21.28 -16.65
CA PHE A 76 -2.59 22.04 -16.88
C PHE A 76 -2.87 23.53 -16.65
N GLU A 77 -1.97 24.19 -15.95
CA GLU A 77 -2.00 25.63 -15.71
C GLU A 77 -0.72 26.24 -16.29
N ASP A 78 -0.87 27.03 -17.35
CA ASP A 78 0.22 27.78 -17.97
C ASP A 78 0.52 29.04 -17.14
N ARG A 79 1.02 28.84 -15.91
CA ARG A 79 1.32 29.86 -14.90
C ARG A 79 2.60 29.53 -14.16
N GLU A 80 3.34 30.58 -13.82
CA GLU A 80 4.50 30.48 -12.93
C GLU A 80 4.05 30.49 -11.46
N ILE A 81 4.58 29.54 -10.68
CA ILE A 81 4.34 29.45 -9.24
C ILE A 81 5.41 30.26 -8.50
N ALA A 82 4.98 31.16 -7.63
CA ALA A 82 5.87 32.00 -6.83
C ALA A 82 6.16 31.39 -5.45
N LYS A 83 5.18 30.68 -4.89
CA LYS A 83 5.24 30.16 -3.53
C LYS A 83 4.59 28.78 -3.43
N VAL A 84 5.22 27.88 -2.69
CA VAL A 84 4.61 26.63 -2.24
C VAL A 84 4.77 26.51 -0.73
N GLU A 85 3.69 26.23 -0.03
CA GLU A 85 3.71 26.11 1.43
C GLU A 85 2.79 24.99 1.94
N LYS A 86 3.10 24.49 3.14
CA LYS A 86 2.25 23.55 3.85
C LYS A 86 1.14 24.31 4.57
N THR A 87 -0.10 23.90 4.37
CA THR A 87 -1.28 24.49 4.99
C THR A 87 -1.45 23.98 6.43
N SER A 88 -2.24 24.70 7.24
CA SER A 88 -2.60 24.27 8.59
C SER A 88 -3.38 22.94 8.64
N ALA A 89 -4.08 22.59 7.56
CA ALA A 89 -4.77 21.31 7.41
C ALA A 89 -3.84 20.12 7.09
N GLY A 90 -2.55 20.39 6.84
CA GLY A 90 -1.55 19.38 6.49
C GLY A 90 -1.41 19.09 5.00
N ASP A 91 -2.28 19.66 4.16
CA ASP A 91 -2.17 19.69 2.69
C ASP A 91 -1.18 20.79 2.25
N PHE A 92 -1.03 21.02 0.94
CA PHE A 92 -0.15 22.05 0.37
C PHE A 92 -0.92 23.07 -0.47
N ALA A 93 -0.41 24.30 -0.50
CA ALA A 93 -0.87 25.37 -1.36
C ALA A 93 0.26 25.85 -2.28
N ALA A 94 -0.03 25.96 -3.58
CA ALA A 94 0.84 26.60 -4.56
C ALA A 94 0.18 27.91 -5.03
N THR A 95 0.88 29.02 -4.85
CA THR A 95 0.40 30.36 -5.22
C THR A 95 1.19 30.86 -6.42
N ALA A 96 0.47 31.16 -7.50
CA ALA A 96 1.01 31.72 -8.73
C ALA A 96 1.46 33.18 -8.53
N VAL A 97 2.29 33.68 -9.45
CA VAL A 97 2.76 35.08 -9.45
C VAL A 97 1.59 36.09 -9.48
N ASP A 98 0.49 35.73 -10.14
CA ASP A 98 -0.73 36.53 -10.21
C ASP A 98 -1.62 36.46 -8.95
N GLY A 99 -1.18 35.75 -7.91
CA GLY A 99 -1.90 35.58 -6.65
C GLY A 99 -2.92 34.43 -6.64
N THR A 100 -3.14 33.72 -7.75
CA THR A 100 -4.03 32.55 -7.79
C THR A 100 -3.45 31.40 -6.97
N THR A 101 -4.22 30.85 -6.04
CA THR A 101 -3.80 29.72 -5.19
C THR A 101 -4.51 28.42 -5.55
N PHE A 102 -3.73 27.35 -5.60
CA PHE A 102 -4.16 25.98 -5.86
C PHE A 102 -3.80 25.10 -4.66
N THR A 103 -4.66 24.14 -4.33
CA THR A 103 -4.44 23.25 -3.19
C THR A 103 -4.33 21.79 -3.63
N GLY A 104 -3.42 21.05 -3.00
CA GLY A 104 -3.28 19.62 -3.22
C GLY A 104 -2.71 18.89 -2.02
N ARG A 105 -2.99 17.58 -1.95
CA ARG A 105 -2.56 16.74 -0.82
C ARG A 105 -1.05 16.53 -0.76
N ARG A 106 -0.38 16.67 -1.90
CA ARG A 106 1.06 16.47 -2.09
C ARG A 106 1.61 17.43 -3.13
N VAL A 107 2.93 17.63 -3.11
CA VAL A 107 3.67 18.42 -4.10
C VAL A 107 4.76 17.55 -4.71
N LEU A 108 4.86 17.56 -6.03
CA LEU A 108 6.00 17.05 -6.78
C LEU A 108 6.78 18.24 -7.36
N LEU A 109 8.01 18.43 -6.89
CA LEU A 109 8.96 19.40 -7.42
C LEU A 109 9.65 18.78 -8.64
N ALA A 110 9.30 19.26 -9.83
CA ALA A 110 9.88 18.86 -11.11
C ALA A 110 10.42 20.09 -11.85
N THR A 111 11.03 21.00 -11.10
CA THR A 111 11.36 22.38 -11.53
C THR A 111 12.58 22.46 -12.44
N GLY A 112 13.36 21.38 -12.49
CA GLY A 112 14.63 21.35 -13.20
C GLY A 112 15.68 22.26 -12.57
N VAL A 113 16.72 22.58 -13.35
CA VAL A 113 17.83 23.42 -12.91
C VAL A 113 18.16 24.49 -13.96
N THR A 114 18.93 25.49 -13.55
CA THR A 114 19.61 26.45 -14.42
C THR A 114 21.10 26.11 -14.44
N ASP A 115 21.69 25.99 -15.63
CA ASP A 115 23.13 25.81 -15.78
C ASP A 115 23.86 27.15 -15.51
N LEU A 116 24.91 27.11 -14.70
CA LEU A 116 25.73 28.26 -14.35
C LEU A 116 27.01 28.24 -15.19
N PRO A 117 27.16 29.11 -16.20
CA PRO A 117 28.34 29.15 -17.04
C PRO A 117 29.59 29.45 -16.21
N LEU A 118 30.74 28.91 -16.62
CA LEU A 118 32.02 29.29 -16.02
C LEU A 118 32.33 30.76 -16.32
N ASP A 119 33.10 31.39 -15.42
CA ASP A 119 33.65 32.73 -15.63
C ASP A 119 34.82 32.71 -16.63
N ILE A 120 34.51 32.28 -17.85
CA ILE A 120 35.41 32.29 -19.01
C ILE A 120 34.70 33.09 -20.09
N LYS A 121 35.35 34.15 -20.58
CA LYS A 121 34.80 35.01 -21.62
C LYS A 121 34.34 34.17 -22.82
N GLY A 122 33.07 34.30 -23.21
CA GLY A 122 32.48 33.60 -24.36
C GLY A 122 31.93 32.19 -24.07
N TYR A 123 32.04 31.68 -22.83
CA TYR A 123 31.49 30.37 -22.47
C TYR A 123 29.97 30.30 -22.64
N ALA A 124 29.25 31.34 -22.19
CA ALA A 124 27.79 31.35 -22.16
C ALA A 124 27.17 31.32 -23.57
N GLU A 125 27.86 31.91 -24.54
CA GLU A 125 27.54 31.95 -25.97
C GLU A 125 27.81 30.60 -26.64
N CYS A 126 28.84 29.87 -26.21
CA CYS A 126 29.15 28.54 -26.73
C CYS A 126 28.29 27.43 -26.09
N TRP A 127 27.75 27.66 -24.88
CA TRP A 127 26.94 26.70 -24.14
C TRP A 127 25.62 26.35 -24.84
N GLY A 128 25.47 25.06 -25.17
CA GLY A 128 24.33 24.51 -25.91
C GLY A 128 24.48 24.55 -27.44
N HIS A 129 25.57 25.13 -27.96
CA HIS A 129 25.86 25.23 -29.40
C HIS A 129 27.10 24.46 -29.82
N ALA A 130 28.15 24.48 -28.99
CA ALA A 130 29.38 23.73 -29.21
C ALA A 130 30.04 23.28 -27.90
N ILE A 131 29.41 23.60 -26.75
CA ILE A 131 29.76 23.04 -25.44
C ILE A 131 28.55 22.26 -24.91
N TYR A 132 28.76 20.98 -24.57
CA TYR A 132 27.71 20.09 -24.09
C TYR A 132 28.17 19.27 -22.88
N HIS A 133 27.25 18.96 -21.95
CA HIS A 133 27.57 18.13 -20.76
C HIS A 133 27.44 16.63 -20.97
N CYS A 134 26.74 16.20 -22.02
CA CYS A 134 26.41 14.79 -22.24
C CYS A 134 26.69 14.37 -23.67
N LEU A 135 27.74 13.57 -23.85
CA LEU A 135 28.14 13.05 -25.16
C LEU A 135 27.20 11.95 -25.69
N PHE A 136 26.43 11.29 -24.82
CA PHE A 136 25.33 10.44 -25.28
C PHE A 136 24.19 11.24 -25.92
N CYS A 137 24.02 12.51 -25.53
CA CYS A 137 23.00 13.36 -26.11
C CYS A 137 23.46 13.99 -27.43
N HIS A 138 24.63 14.63 -27.47
CA HIS A 138 25.06 15.41 -28.65
C HIS A 138 26.30 14.86 -29.37
N GLY A 139 27.08 13.97 -28.76
CA GLY A 139 28.39 13.57 -29.29
C GLY A 139 28.33 12.89 -30.67
N TYR A 140 27.25 12.17 -30.97
CA TYR A 140 27.07 11.51 -32.27
C TYR A 140 26.98 12.50 -33.44
N GLU A 141 26.40 13.68 -33.22
CA GLU A 141 26.21 14.70 -34.26
C GLU A 141 27.55 15.29 -34.77
N ASP A 142 28.60 15.16 -33.97
CA ASP A 142 29.97 15.61 -34.27
C ASP A 142 30.91 14.43 -34.63
N THR A 143 30.37 13.29 -35.05
CA THR A 143 31.18 12.12 -35.45
C THR A 143 32.02 12.41 -36.70
N GLY A 144 33.27 11.93 -36.72
CA GLY A 144 34.20 12.08 -37.83
C GLY A 144 34.94 13.41 -37.86
N LYS A 145 34.72 14.28 -36.87
CA LYS A 145 35.42 15.56 -36.72
C LYS A 145 36.86 15.36 -36.21
N PRO A 146 37.80 16.28 -36.53
CA PRO A 146 39.22 16.06 -36.30
C PRO A 146 39.59 16.02 -34.81
N SER A 147 38.91 16.79 -33.96
CA SER A 147 39.27 16.90 -32.55
C SER A 147 38.09 17.36 -31.70
N ALA A 148 38.13 17.03 -30.41
CA ALA A 148 37.22 17.54 -29.39
C ALA A 148 37.98 17.87 -28.11
N GLY A 149 37.50 18.88 -27.39
CA GLY A 149 38.05 19.26 -26.08
C GLY A 149 37.22 18.72 -24.92
N VAL A 150 37.87 18.54 -23.77
CA VAL A 150 37.23 18.27 -22.47
C VAL A 150 37.73 19.31 -21.49
N LEU A 151 36.84 20.11 -20.93
CA LEU A 151 37.22 21.04 -19.86
C LEU A 151 37.23 20.26 -18.53
N ALA A 152 38.41 20.06 -17.95
CA ALA A 152 38.61 19.46 -16.63
C ALA A 152 38.47 20.51 -15.52
N LEU A 153 37.40 21.29 -15.59
CA LEU A 153 37.07 22.41 -14.71
C LEU A 153 35.70 22.16 -14.05
N GLY A 154 35.38 22.92 -13.00
CA GLY A 154 34.07 22.83 -12.33
C GLY A 154 33.74 21.44 -11.79
N GLU A 155 32.62 20.86 -12.24
CA GLU A 155 32.18 19.52 -11.81
C GLU A 155 32.97 18.38 -12.48
N ASN A 156 33.76 18.67 -13.52
CA ASN A 156 34.63 17.69 -14.20
C ASN A 156 36.05 17.65 -13.58
N THR A 157 36.22 18.08 -12.33
CA THR A 157 37.52 18.25 -11.66
C THR A 157 38.15 16.97 -11.11
N THR A 158 37.58 15.78 -11.34
CA THR A 158 38.29 14.54 -10.98
C THR A 158 39.06 13.99 -12.20
N PRO A 159 40.32 13.53 -12.04
CA PRO A 159 41.10 12.98 -13.15
C PRO A 159 40.36 11.87 -13.89
N ALA A 160 39.70 10.98 -13.15
CA ALA A 160 38.93 9.87 -13.71
C ALA A 160 37.74 10.34 -14.56
N ALA A 161 37.01 11.39 -14.14
CA ALA A 161 35.90 11.94 -14.91
C ALA A 161 36.39 12.60 -16.21
N ALA A 162 37.45 13.40 -16.16
CA ALA A 162 38.04 14.03 -17.34
C ALA A 162 38.50 12.98 -18.37
N ILE A 163 39.15 11.91 -17.92
CA ILE A 163 39.57 10.80 -18.78
C ILE A 163 38.38 10.05 -19.37
N ALA A 164 37.32 9.79 -18.59
CA ALA A 164 36.12 9.13 -19.10
C ALA A 164 35.43 9.96 -20.20
N PHE A 165 35.36 11.28 -20.03
CA PHE A 165 34.87 12.21 -21.06
C PHE A 165 35.76 12.20 -22.30
N ALA A 166 37.08 12.25 -22.13
CA ALA A 166 38.02 12.26 -23.26
C ALA A 166 37.95 10.96 -24.07
N ARG A 167 37.86 9.81 -23.39
CA ARG A 167 37.66 8.51 -24.05
C ARG A 167 36.34 8.46 -24.82
N SER A 168 35.28 9.04 -24.26
CA SER A 168 33.97 9.13 -24.93
C SER A 168 34.02 10.06 -26.14
N ALA A 169 34.70 11.21 -26.03
CA ALA A 169 34.87 12.15 -27.14
C ALA A 169 35.69 11.51 -28.28
N LYS A 170 36.77 10.79 -27.95
CA LYS A 170 37.59 10.02 -28.90
C LYS A 170 36.82 8.93 -29.65
N GLN A 171 35.67 8.46 -29.15
CA GLN A 171 34.82 7.55 -29.96
C GLN A 171 34.20 8.26 -31.16
N MET A 172 34.05 9.58 -31.09
CA MET A 172 33.42 10.41 -32.12
C MET A 172 34.45 11.19 -32.95
N THR A 173 35.62 11.49 -32.38
CA THR A 173 36.67 12.30 -33.02
C THR A 173 38.00 11.55 -33.14
N SER A 174 38.87 12.00 -34.06
CA SER A 174 40.21 11.40 -34.22
C SER A 174 41.12 11.63 -33.02
N LYS A 175 40.88 12.71 -32.25
CA LYS A 175 41.66 13.10 -31.08
C LYS A 175 40.77 13.75 -30.02
N ALA A 176 41.12 13.56 -28.74
CA ALA A 176 40.55 14.33 -27.64
C ALA A 176 41.64 15.10 -26.88
N VAL A 177 41.35 16.34 -26.47
CA VAL A 177 42.26 17.17 -25.69
C VAL A 177 41.61 17.49 -24.34
N ILE A 178 42.30 17.19 -23.24
CA ILE A 178 41.85 17.58 -21.90
C ILE A 178 42.50 18.91 -21.53
N TYR A 179 41.68 19.93 -21.29
CA TYR A 179 42.14 21.25 -20.86
C TYR A 179 42.01 21.39 -19.35
N THR A 180 43.14 21.65 -18.68
CA THR A 180 43.20 21.84 -17.22
C THR A 180 43.33 23.31 -16.80
N SER A 181 43.66 24.20 -17.74
CA SER A 181 43.73 25.67 -17.57
C SER A 181 44.50 26.13 -16.33
N ASN A 182 45.84 26.09 -16.42
CA ASN A 182 46.76 26.51 -15.33
C ASN A 182 46.58 25.72 -14.02
N ASN A 183 46.36 24.42 -14.14
CA ASN A 183 46.24 23.49 -13.02
C ASN A 183 47.22 22.30 -13.19
N PRO A 184 48.51 22.50 -12.85
CA PRO A 184 49.53 21.46 -13.02
C PRO A 184 49.27 20.21 -12.17
N THR A 185 48.64 20.36 -11.00
CA THR A 185 48.27 19.22 -10.15
C THR A 185 47.24 18.32 -10.85
N MET A 186 46.23 18.90 -11.50
CA MET A 186 45.26 18.15 -12.29
C MET A 186 45.92 17.48 -13.50
N GLN A 187 46.81 18.21 -14.20
CA GLN A 187 47.55 17.67 -15.33
C GLN A 187 48.33 16.41 -14.93
N THR A 188 49.17 16.48 -13.90
CA THR A 188 49.97 15.34 -13.43
C THR A 188 49.08 14.16 -13.02
N ALA A 189 47.99 14.42 -12.28
CA ALA A 189 47.08 13.36 -11.85
C ALA A 189 46.36 12.66 -13.03
N ILE A 190 46.08 13.38 -14.12
CA ILE A 190 45.52 12.80 -15.35
C ILE A 190 46.60 12.03 -16.11
N GLU A 191 47.82 12.57 -16.25
CA GLU A 191 48.95 11.90 -16.91
C GLU A 191 49.25 10.54 -16.24
N ASP A 192 49.35 10.53 -14.91
CA ASP A 192 49.58 9.32 -14.12
C ASP A 192 48.48 8.26 -14.33
N LEU A 193 47.22 8.69 -14.43
CA LEU A 193 46.08 7.79 -14.58
C LEU A 193 45.85 7.32 -16.03
N LEU A 194 46.21 8.12 -17.03
CA LEU A 194 46.08 7.79 -18.45
C LEU A 194 47.16 6.79 -18.89
N GLY A 195 48.39 6.96 -18.41
CA GLY A 195 49.57 6.18 -18.78
C GLY A 195 50.02 6.39 -20.23
N GLU A 196 51.13 5.77 -20.62
CA GLU A 196 51.80 6.00 -21.94
C GLU A 196 51.08 5.41 -23.17
N LYS A 197 49.94 4.72 -23.00
CA LYS A 197 49.34 3.87 -24.06
C LYS A 197 48.27 4.54 -24.93
N ASP A 198 47.76 5.71 -24.56
CA ASP A 198 46.69 6.38 -25.33
C ASP A 198 47.17 7.69 -25.98
N THR A 199 47.86 7.58 -27.12
CA THR A 199 48.43 8.72 -27.86
C THR A 199 47.40 9.64 -28.52
N ALA A 200 46.13 9.26 -28.54
CA ALA A 200 45.04 10.04 -29.14
C ALA A 200 44.29 10.91 -28.11
N ILE A 201 44.64 10.80 -26.82
CA ILE A 201 44.19 11.70 -25.77
C ILE A 201 45.39 12.50 -25.29
N THR A 202 45.36 13.82 -25.46
CA THR A 202 46.44 14.71 -24.99
C THR A 202 45.92 15.67 -23.94
N ILE A 203 46.83 16.26 -23.16
CA ILE A 203 46.49 17.22 -22.10
C ILE A 203 47.12 18.56 -22.45
N ASP A 204 46.39 19.65 -22.24
CA ASP A 204 46.84 21.01 -22.45
C ASP A 204 46.55 21.86 -21.22
N ASN A 205 47.61 22.29 -20.55
CA ASN A 205 47.52 23.02 -19.30
C ASN A 205 47.67 24.54 -19.46
N ARG A 206 47.74 25.05 -20.70
CA ARG A 206 47.75 26.50 -20.94
C ARG A 206 46.47 27.13 -20.39
N GLU A 207 46.61 28.31 -19.77
CA GLU A 207 45.49 29.05 -19.21
C GLU A 207 44.52 29.50 -20.31
N ILE A 208 43.23 29.16 -20.18
CA ILE A 208 42.20 29.56 -21.13
C ILE A 208 41.78 31.00 -20.84
N ALA A 209 41.96 31.90 -21.79
CA ALA A 209 41.56 33.30 -21.68
C ALA A 209 40.14 33.56 -22.23
N SER A 210 39.75 32.88 -23.32
CA SER A 210 38.40 33.01 -23.88
C SER A 210 38.01 31.84 -24.78
N LEU A 211 36.70 31.68 -24.95
CA LEU A 211 36.08 30.75 -25.88
C LEU A 211 35.28 31.56 -26.91
N ALA A 212 35.22 31.09 -28.15
CA ALA A 212 34.37 31.69 -29.17
C ALA A 212 33.81 30.59 -30.08
N LEU A 213 32.57 30.76 -30.54
CA LEU A 213 32.03 29.91 -31.60
C LEU A 213 32.91 30.02 -32.83
N GLY A 214 33.21 28.89 -33.45
CA GLY A 214 33.96 28.87 -34.70
C GLY A 214 33.16 29.43 -35.88
N PRO A 215 33.79 29.49 -37.08
CA PRO A 215 33.13 29.93 -38.30
C PRO A 215 31.81 29.18 -38.54
N GLU A 216 30.79 29.91 -38.99
CA GLU A 216 29.43 29.40 -39.24
C GLU A 216 28.72 28.81 -37.99
N GLY A 217 29.22 29.13 -36.79
CA GLY A 217 28.63 28.64 -35.53
C GLY A 217 28.99 27.19 -35.20
N SER A 218 29.98 26.61 -35.89
CA SER A 218 30.45 25.25 -35.64
C SER A 218 31.78 25.24 -34.89
N GLY A 219 31.91 24.34 -33.91
CA GLY A 219 33.12 24.24 -33.09
C GLY A 219 33.36 25.39 -32.12
N VAL A 220 34.44 25.25 -31.37
CA VAL A 220 34.89 26.22 -30.37
C VAL A 220 36.35 26.56 -30.63
N THR A 221 36.64 27.84 -30.77
CA THR A 221 38.00 28.37 -30.71
C THR A 221 38.35 28.64 -29.25
N VAL A 222 39.38 27.94 -28.76
CA VAL A 222 39.96 28.13 -27.43
C VAL A 222 41.18 29.04 -27.56
N THR A 223 41.12 30.21 -26.94
CA THR A 223 42.24 31.18 -26.92
C THR A 223 42.90 31.16 -25.55
N PHE A 224 44.22 31.04 -25.53
CA PHE A 224 45.01 30.96 -24.30
C PHE A 224 45.57 32.33 -23.88
N ALA A 225 46.01 32.44 -22.62
CA ALA A 225 46.58 33.67 -22.07
C ALA A 225 47.90 34.10 -22.75
N ASP A 226 48.61 33.17 -23.40
CA ASP A 226 49.81 33.46 -24.21
C ASP A 226 49.49 34.03 -25.61
N GLY A 227 48.21 34.19 -25.94
CA GLY A 227 47.73 34.70 -27.23
C GLY A 227 47.58 33.64 -28.34
N SER A 228 48.02 32.40 -28.09
CA SER A 228 47.79 31.29 -29.02
C SER A 228 46.35 30.79 -28.97
N SER A 229 45.91 30.06 -30.00
CA SER A 229 44.58 29.47 -30.04
C SER A 229 44.55 28.12 -30.73
N VAL A 230 43.52 27.33 -30.42
CA VAL A 230 43.20 26.05 -31.06
C VAL A 230 41.71 26.00 -31.40
N HIS A 231 41.34 25.21 -32.39
CA HIS A 231 39.95 25.00 -32.78
C HIS A 231 39.55 23.55 -32.51
N GLU A 232 38.49 23.35 -31.74
CA GLU A 232 37.93 22.05 -31.40
C GLU A 232 36.52 21.92 -31.98
N ALA A 233 36.11 20.73 -32.41
CA ALA A 233 34.78 20.53 -32.99
C ALA A 233 33.65 20.72 -31.96
N PHE A 234 33.93 20.41 -30.69
CA PHE A 234 33.09 20.74 -29.55
C PHE A 234 33.93 20.66 -28.27
N LEU A 235 33.40 21.20 -27.17
CA LEU A 235 33.94 20.97 -25.83
C LEU A 235 32.93 20.18 -24.98
N ALA A 236 33.42 19.16 -24.28
CA ALA A 236 32.65 18.47 -23.25
C ALA A 236 32.89 19.13 -21.89
N HIS A 237 31.82 19.62 -21.25
CA HIS A 237 31.91 20.23 -19.92
C HIS A 237 30.59 20.14 -19.13
N LYS A 238 30.69 19.86 -17.82
CA LYS A 238 29.57 19.91 -16.87
C LYS A 238 29.62 21.22 -16.06
N PRO A 239 28.84 22.25 -16.42
CA PRO A 239 28.74 23.45 -15.60
C PRO A 239 28.02 23.13 -14.29
N PRO A 240 28.34 23.85 -13.19
CA PRO A 240 27.53 23.81 -11.98
C PRO A 240 26.08 24.15 -12.28
N THR A 241 25.15 23.62 -11.48
CA THR A 241 23.72 23.89 -11.66
C THR A 241 23.08 24.45 -10.40
N LYS A 242 22.02 25.22 -10.58
CA LYS A 242 21.17 25.73 -9.49
C LYS A 242 19.73 25.24 -9.69
N ILE A 243 19.12 24.68 -8.65
CA ILE A 243 17.70 24.30 -8.68
C ILE A 243 16.81 25.51 -8.97
N ASN A 244 15.78 25.31 -9.78
CA ASN A 244 14.86 26.38 -10.15
C ASN A 244 13.80 26.62 -9.07
N GLY A 245 13.53 27.90 -8.82
CA GLY A 245 12.51 28.37 -7.90
C GLY A 245 12.91 28.31 -6.41
N PRO A 246 12.17 29.00 -5.53
CA PRO A 246 12.46 29.07 -4.10
C PRO A 246 11.89 27.88 -3.29
N PHE A 247 11.25 26.91 -3.96
CA PHE A 247 10.34 25.97 -3.30
C PHE A 247 11.03 25.01 -2.35
N ALA A 248 12.27 24.64 -2.63
CA ALA A 248 13.05 23.78 -1.74
C ALA A 248 13.27 24.46 -0.37
N GLU A 249 13.68 25.71 -0.40
CA GLU A 249 13.85 26.54 0.80
C GLU A 249 12.50 26.78 1.51
N GLN A 250 11.47 27.17 0.76
CA GLN A 250 10.13 27.45 1.32
C GLN A 250 9.52 26.24 2.04
N LEU A 251 9.78 25.03 1.54
CA LEU A 251 9.26 23.79 2.12
C LEU A 251 10.19 23.17 3.16
N GLY A 252 11.42 23.68 3.31
CA GLY A 252 12.43 23.12 4.22
C GLY A 252 12.96 21.75 3.77
N VAL A 253 13.04 21.51 2.45
CA VAL A 253 13.60 20.26 1.94
C VAL A 253 15.13 20.30 1.95
N GLU A 254 15.74 19.18 2.30
CA GLU A 254 17.19 19.04 2.32
C GLU A 254 17.77 18.99 0.89
N LEU A 255 18.93 19.61 0.71
CA LEU A 255 19.74 19.46 -0.49
C LEU A 255 20.92 18.52 -0.23
N SER A 256 21.34 17.81 -1.27
CA SER A 256 22.60 17.08 -1.29
C SER A 256 23.79 18.06 -1.29
N PRO A 257 25.02 17.61 -0.97
CA PRO A 257 26.21 18.46 -1.08
C PRO A 257 26.41 19.09 -2.47
N GLY A 258 25.90 18.44 -3.53
CA GLY A 258 25.93 18.96 -4.91
C GLY A 258 24.84 19.97 -5.24
N GLY A 259 23.97 20.34 -4.29
CA GLY A 259 22.91 21.33 -4.49
C GLY A 259 21.60 20.79 -5.06
N ASP A 260 21.55 19.52 -5.46
CA ASP A 260 20.31 18.83 -5.86
C ASP A 260 19.41 18.54 -4.65
N ILE A 261 18.09 18.54 -4.83
CA ILE A 261 17.14 18.11 -3.80
C ILE A 261 17.45 16.66 -3.42
N LYS A 262 17.68 16.42 -2.13
CA LYS A 262 17.97 15.11 -1.59
C LYS A 262 16.68 14.29 -1.56
N VAL A 263 16.70 13.15 -2.24
CA VAL A 263 15.56 12.24 -2.33
C VAL A 263 15.94 10.82 -1.95
N THR A 264 14.96 10.04 -1.52
CA THR A 264 15.07 8.60 -1.30
C THR A 264 14.64 7.84 -2.56
N PRO A 265 15.55 7.14 -3.26
CA PRO A 265 15.20 6.30 -4.40
C PRO A 265 14.39 5.06 -3.96
N PRO A 266 13.56 4.48 -4.84
CA PRO A 266 13.29 4.94 -6.21
C PRO A 266 12.23 6.05 -6.29
N TYR A 267 11.44 6.27 -5.23
CA TYR A 267 10.19 7.03 -5.29
C TYR A 267 10.32 8.56 -5.18
N GLY A 268 11.53 9.10 -5.06
CA GLY A 268 11.74 10.56 -5.07
C GLY A 268 11.21 11.30 -3.83
N ALA A 269 11.01 10.59 -2.71
CA ALA A 269 10.53 11.20 -1.47
C ALA A 269 11.60 12.08 -0.81
N THR A 270 11.23 13.25 -0.31
CA THR A 270 12.13 14.16 0.44
C THR A 270 12.04 13.93 1.95
N ASN A 271 12.82 14.67 2.75
CA ASN A 271 12.68 14.72 4.21
C ASN A 271 11.33 15.32 4.68
N VAL A 272 10.60 16.02 3.81
CA VAL A 272 9.32 16.64 4.13
C VAL A 272 8.17 15.76 3.66
N LYS A 273 7.41 15.19 4.61
CA LYS A 273 6.26 14.33 4.32
C LYS A 273 5.26 15.02 3.38
N GLY A 274 5.01 14.40 2.24
CA GLY A 274 4.10 14.89 1.21
C GLY A 274 4.77 15.72 0.10
N VAL A 275 6.07 16.00 0.22
CA VAL A 275 6.88 16.65 -0.82
C VAL A 275 7.81 15.61 -1.47
N TYR A 276 7.74 15.55 -2.79
CA TYR A 276 8.55 14.69 -3.63
C TYR A 276 9.32 15.55 -4.62
N ALA A 277 10.43 15.04 -5.15
CA ALA A 277 11.17 15.71 -6.21
C ALA A 277 11.62 14.72 -7.28
N ALA A 278 11.63 15.17 -8.54
CA ALA A 278 11.99 14.35 -9.69
C ALA A 278 12.62 15.16 -10.81
N GLY A 279 13.46 14.49 -11.61
CA GLY A 279 14.16 15.12 -12.72
C GLY A 279 15.41 15.88 -12.29
N ASP A 280 15.85 16.80 -13.14
CA ASP A 280 17.15 17.48 -13.01
C ASP A 280 17.33 18.17 -11.66
N CYS A 281 16.26 18.59 -10.96
CA CYS A 281 16.37 19.22 -9.63
C CYS A 281 16.72 18.24 -8.50
N ALA A 282 16.71 16.93 -8.75
CA ALA A 282 16.83 15.89 -7.74
C ALA A 282 17.89 14.81 -8.08
N THR A 283 18.72 15.04 -9.09
CA THR A 283 19.78 14.09 -9.47
C THR A 283 20.97 14.79 -10.13
N PRO A 284 22.22 14.36 -9.88
CA PRO A 284 23.38 14.89 -10.61
C PRO A 284 23.42 14.41 -12.07
N MET A 285 22.67 13.36 -12.43
CA MET A 285 22.60 12.86 -13.80
C MET A 285 21.54 13.60 -14.61
N LYS A 286 21.97 14.69 -15.23
CA LYS A 286 21.10 15.59 -15.99
C LYS A 286 20.77 15.05 -17.40
N ASN A 287 19.81 14.12 -17.51
CA ASN A 287 19.34 13.61 -18.80
C ASN A 287 17.82 13.42 -18.83
N VAL A 288 17.25 13.41 -20.04
CA VAL A 288 15.79 13.33 -20.24
C VAL A 288 15.22 11.98 -19.78
N ILE A 289 15.84 10.85 -20.12
CA ILE A 289 15.31 9.51 -19.76
C ILE A 289 15.27 9.33 -18.24
N GLN A 290 16.33 9.74 -17.55
CA GLN A 290 16.45 9.76 -16.09
C GLN A 290 15.35 10.65 -15.50
N ALA A 291 15.12 11.83 -16.09
CA ALA A 291 14.05 12.70 -15.64
C ALA A 291 12.66 12.06 -15.80
N MET A 292 12.38 11.44 -16.95
CA MET A 292 11.14 10.71 -17.20
C MET A 292 10.95 9.52 -16.24
N HIS A 293 12.02 8.77 -15.99
CA HIS A 293 12.05 7.65 -15.05
C HIS A 293 11.71 8.13 -13.63
N MET A 294 12.44 9.13 -13.13
CA MET A 294 12.19 9.70 -11.81
C MET A 294 10.78 10.30 -11.70
N GLY A 295 10.27 10.93 -12.75
CA GLY A 295 8.89 11.43 -12.79
C GLY A 295 7.85 10.32 -12.59
N THR A 296 8.05 9.18 -13.26
CA THR A 296 7.16 8.01 -13.16
C THR A 296 7.16 7.39 -11.75
N PHE A 297 8.33 7.34 -11.09
CA PHE A 297 8.42 6.84 -9.72
C PHE A 297 7.96 7.87 -8.67
N GLY A 298 8.22 9.15 -8.89
CA GLY A 298 7.71 10.25 -8.06
C GLY A 298 6.18 10.40 -8.07
N ALA A 299 5.53 9.77 -9.06
CA ALA A 299 4.08 9.62 -9.14
C ALA A 299 3.51 8.49 -8.25
N HIS A 300 4.34 7.58 -7.72
CA HIS A 300 3.83 6.47 -6.91
C HIS A 300 3.24 6.97 -5.58
N ARG A 301 2.09 6.39 -5.19
CA ARG A 301 1.46 6.69 -3.91
C ARG A 301 2.19 5.95 -2.79
N ASN A 302 2.86 6.68 -1.93
CA ASN A 302 3.31 6.13 -0.65
C ASN A 302 2.11 5.70 0.20
N SER A 303 1.93 4.38 0.32
CA SER A 303 1.43 3.71 1.52
C SER A 303 2.02 4.29 2.81
N ASP A 304 3.16 4.99 2.75
CA ASP A 304 3.89 5.53 3.90
C ASP A 304 3.11 6.54 4.73
N ALA A 305 2.17 7.31 4.18
CA ALA A 305 1.42 8.24 5.03
C ALA A 305 0.49 7.50 6.00
N VAL A 306 -0.14 6.41 5.53
CA VAL A 306 -0.98 5.51 6.33
C VAL A 306 -0.09 4.64 7.21
N ARG A 307 0.97 4.03 6.64
CA ARG A 307 1.96 3.24 7.38
C ARG A 307 2.55 4.02 8.56
N SER A 308 2.99 5.28 8.37
CA SER A 308 3.48 6.10 9.49
C SER A 308 2.41 6.39 10.54
N ARG A 309 1.12 6.51 10.16
CA ARG A 309 0.05 6.62 11.17
C ARG A 309 -0.11 5.32 11.96
N LEU A 310 0.04 4.17 11.30
CA LEU A 310 0.01 2.86 11.95
C LEU A 310 1.24 2.62 12.83
N GLU A 311 2.43 3.04 12.40
CA GLU A 311 3.67 3.00 13.20
C GLU A 311 3.55 3.88 14.45
N ASN A 312 3.02 5.10 14.31
CA ASN A 312 2.76 6.00 15.43
C ASN A 312 1.64 5.50 16.36
N LEU A 313 0.80 4.55 15.92
CA LEU A 313 -0.25 3.93 16.73
C LEU A 313 0.31 2.81 17.63
N CYS A 314 1.52 2.29 17.37
CA CYS A 314 2.09 1.15 18.11
C CYS A 314 2.05 1.31 19.65
N PRO A 315 2.39 2.47 20.25
CA PRO A 315 2.28 2.64 21.71
C PRO A 315 0.84 2.49 22.24
N ILE A 316 -0.15 2.91 21.47
CA ILE A 316 -1.58 2.74 21.82
C ILE A 316 -1.98 1.28 21.71
N LEU A 317 -1.52 0.58 20.66
CA LEU A 317 -1.75 -0.86 20.52
C LEU A 317 -1.13 -1.66 21.66
N ASP A 318 0.04 -1.22 22.15
CA ASP A 318 0.71 -1.83 23.31
C ASP A 318 -0.09 -1.62 24.58
N GLN A 319 -0.60 -0.40 24.80
CA GLN A 319 -1.45 -0.11 25.94
C GLN A 319 -2.74 -0.92 25.91
N ILE A 320 -3.40 -1.04 24.75
CA ILE A 320 -4.59 -1.88 24.57
C ILE A 320 -4.28 -3.34 24.93
N GLN A 321 -3.15 -3.88 24.45
CA GLN A 321 -2.73 -5.25 24.76
C GLN A 321 -2.49 -5.44 26.26
N ASP A 322 -1.81 -4.48 26.90
CA ASP A 322 -1.45 -4.55 28.31
C ASP A 322 -2.69 -4.42 29.21
N ASP A 323 -3.59 -3.47 28.90
CA ASP A 323 -4.84 -3.25 29.63
C ASP A 323 -5.76 -4.48 29.54
N THR A 324 -5.91 -5.03 28.33
CA THR A 324 -6.75 -6.22 28.10
C THR A 324 -6.10 -7.52 28.55
N ARG A 325 -4.83 -7.49 29.00
CA ARG A 325 -4.06 -8.68 29.39
C ARG A 325 -4.03 -9.74 28.28
N SER A 326 -3.86 -9.31 27.03
CA SER A 326 -3.77 -10.21 25.89
C SER A 326 -2.34 -10.76 25.75
N ALA A 327 -2.15 -12.08 25.71
CA ALA A 327 -0.83 -12.70 25.65
C ALA A 327 -0.07 -12.30 24.37
N PRO A 328 -0.48 -12.74 23.16
CA PRO A 328 -0.18 -11.97 21.95
C PRO A 328 -1.38 -11.31 21.28
N ILE A 329 -1.04 -10.27 20.52
CA ILE A 329 -1.86 -9.78 19.41
C ILE A 329 -0.99 -9.74 18.15
N SER A 330 -1.38 -10.51 17.13
CA SER A 330 -0.75 -10.52 15.79
C SER A 330 -1.67 -9.83 14.79
N ILE A 331 -1.14 -8.83 14.08
CA ILE A 331 -1.89 -7.85 13.29
C ILE A 331 -1.37 -7.82 11.86
N GLY A 332 -2.30 -7.78 10.89
CA GLY A 332 -2.02 -7.47 9.50
C GLY A 332 -2.98 -6.42 8.95
N VAL A 333 -2.45 -5.47 8.17
CA VAL A 333 -3.24 -4.42 7.51
C VAL A 333 -2.95 -4.42 6.03
N LEU A 334 -4.01 -4.59 5.25
CA LEU A 334 -4.01 -4.48 3.80
C LEU A 334 -4.71 -3.17 3.42
N HIS A 335 -4.12 -2.37 2.54
CA HIS A 335 -4.69 -1.11 2.07
C HIS A 335 -4.44 -0.96 0.56
N HIS A 336 -5.50 -0.66 -0.21
CA HIS A 336 -5.44 -0.60 -1.67
C HIS A 336 -4.83 -1.85 -2.33
N GLY A 337 -5.13 -3.04 -1.79
CA GLY A 337 -4.67 -4.32 -2.34
C GLY A 337 -3.25 -4.76 -1.92
N GLU A 338 -2.54 -3.94 -1.13
CA GLU A 338 -1.19 -4.22 -0.64
C GLU A 338 -1.14 -4.37 0.87
N VAL A 339 -0.31 -5.29 1.38
CA VAL A 339 -0.04 -5.39 2.82
C VAL A 339 0.91 -4.26 3.22
N ILE A 340 0.42 -3.31 4.01
CA ILE A 340 1.16 -2.09 4.37
C ILE A 340 1.73 -2.10 5.79
N PHE A 341 1.22 -2.98 6.66
CA PHE A 341 1.65 -3.10 8.06
C PHE A 341 1.43 -4.52 8.57
N THR A 342 2.41 -5.07 9.26
CA THR A 342 2.34 -6.36 9.95
C THR A 342 3.08 -6.23 11.27
N ARG A 343 2.47 -6.71 12.35
CA ARG A 343 3.04 -6.59 13.70
C ARG A 343 2.56 -7.74 14.57
N SER A 344 3.48 -8.38 15.28
CA SER A 344 3.15 -9.34 16.33
C SER A 344 3.87 -8.92 17.61
N ARG A 345 3.14 -8.83 18.72
CA ARG A 345 3.71 -8.56 20.05
C ARG A 345 3.19 -9.58 21.04
N GLY A 346 4.09 -10.09 21.88
CA GLY A 346 3.78 -11.05 22.93
C GLY A 346 4.05 -12.50 22.55
N PHE A 347 3.52 -13.43 23.35
CA PHE A 347 3.96 -14.83 23.34
C PHE A 347 2.86 -15.81 22.93
N ARG A 348 3.04 -16.51 21.81
CA ARG A 348 2.15 -17.61 21.39
C ARG A 348 2.02 -18.72 22.44
N ASP A 349 2.97 -18.81 23.36
CA ASP A 349 2.87 -19.59 24.60
C ASP A 349 3.56 -18.83 25.75
N VAL A 350 2.84 -18.46 26.82
CA VAL A 350 3.34 -17.56 27.89
C VAL A 350 4.43 -18.22 28.72
N GLU A 351 4.29 -19.52 28.98
CA GLU A 351 5.31 -20.35 29.62
C GLU A 351 5.58 -21.53 28.68
N PRO A 352 6.53 -21.37 27.73
CA PRO A 352 7.90 -20.92 27.99
C PRO A 352 8.31 -19.55 27.40
N GLN A 353 7.39 -18.61 27.15
CA GLN A 353 7.64 -17.34 26.45
C GLN A 353 8.03 -17.52 24.97
N ALA A 354 7.35 -18.42 24.26
CA ALA A 354 7.54 -18.57 22.81
C ALA A 354 6.94 -17.35 22.09
N PRO A 355 7.72 -16.58 21.29
CA PRO A 355 7.21 -15.38 20.65
C PRO A 355 6.19 -15.70 19.55
N ALA A 356 5.22 -14.80 19.36
CA ALA A 356 4.31 -14.83 18.22
C ALA A 356 4.88 -14.05 17.02
N ASP A 357 4.57 -14.51 15.81
CA ASP A 357 4.89 -13.86 14.55
C ASP A 357 3.67 -13.84 13.60
N SER A 358 3.86 -13.42 12.35
CA SER A 358 2.78 -13.38 11.35
C SER A 358 2.38 -14.77 10.83
N GLU A 359 3.22 -15.77 11.05
CA GLU A 359 3.01 -17.16 10.63
C GLU A 359 2.40 -18.03 11.75
N THR A 360 2.43 -17.56 13.00
CA THR A 360 1.82 -18.22 14.16
C THR A 360 0.35 -18.57 13.87
N SER A 361 0.00 -19.83 14.09
CA SER A 361 -1.32 -20.36 13.79
C SER A 361 -2.26 -20.21 14.99
N TYR A 362 -3.37 -19.51 14.77
CA TYR A 362 -4.43 -19.25 15.75
C TYR A 362 -5.70 -20.00 15.34
N LEU A 363 -6.48 -20.42 16.34
CA LEU A 363 -7.86 -20.84 16.11
C LEU A 363 -8.67 -19.59 15.77
N LEU A 364 -9.28 -19.57 14.58
CA LEU A 364 -10.04 -18.42 14.10
C LEU A 364 -11.45 -18.32 14.71
N CYS A 365 -11.88 -19.35 15.44
CA CYS A 365 -13.21 -19.40 16.04
C CYS A 365 -14.28 -19.07 14.98
N SER A 366 -15.25 -18.21 15.31
CA SER A 366 -16.39 -17.87 14.46
C SER A 366 -16.06 -17.25 13.11
N LEU A 367 -14.84 -16.76 12.86
CA LEU A 367 -14.40 -16.37 11.51
C LEU A 367 -14.48 -17.55 10.52
N THR A 368 -14.46 -18.78 11.01
CA THR A 368 -14.71 -20.02 10.25
C THR A 368 -15.99 -19.94 9.42
N LYS A 369 -17.00 -19.22 9.89
CA LYS A 369 -18.30 -19.04 9.21
C LYS A 369 -18.15 -18.48 7.80
N ALA A 370 -17.23 -17.53 7.61
CA ALA A 370 -16.93 -16.96 6.30
C ALA A 370 -16.42 -18.03 5.31
N PHE A 371 -15.59 -18.98 5.77
CA PHE A 371 -15.12 -20.09 4.94
C PHE A 371 -16.24 -21.07 4.61
N THR A 372 -17.09 -21.40 5.60
CA THR A 372 -18.27 -22.25 5.39
C THR A 372 -19.25 -21.63 4.37
N ALA A 373 -19.49 -20.32 4.48
CA ALA A 373 -20.32 -19.57 3.53
C ALA A 373 -19.74 -19.58 2.12
N ALA A 374 -18.43 -19.35 1.99
CA ALA A 374 -17.73 -19.41 0.71
C ALA A 374 -17.82 -20.80 0.06
N CYS A 375 -17.72 -21.88 0.85
CA CYS A 375 -17.92 -23.23 0.34
C CYS A 375 -19.35 -23.44 -0.19
N CYS A 376 -20.38 -22.95 0.51
CA CYS A 376 -21.75 -22.96 0.01
C CYS A 376 -21.89 -22.15 -1.29
N GLY A 377 -21.28 -20.97 -1.35
CA GLY A 377 -21.33 -20.10 -2.53
C GLY A 377 -20.70 -20.73 -3.77
N ILE A 378 -19.57 -21.43 -3.63
CA ILE A 378 -18.97 -22.18 -4.74
C ILE A 378 -19.95 -23.25 -5.25
N LEU A 379 -20.62 -23.99 -4.36
CA LEU A 379 -21.60 -25.00 -4.77
C LEU A 379 -22.86 -24.40 -5.41
N VAL A 380 -23.21 -23.16 -5.06
CA VAL A 380 -24.29 -22.44 -5.73
C VAL A 380 -23.88 -22.02 -7.13
N ASP A 381 -22.68 -21.48 -7.32
CA ASP A 381 -22.14 -21.15 -8.67
C ASP A 381 -22.05 -22.41 -9.55
N GLU A 382 -21.73 -23.56 -8.97
CA GLU A 382 -21.73 -24.86 -9.66
C GLU A 382 -23.14 -25.45 -9.92
N GLY A 383 -24.21 -24.81 -9.45
CA GLY A 383 -25.60 -25.30 -9.58
C GLY A 383 -25.92 -26.55 -8.74
N LYS A 384 -25.07 -26.89 -7.76
CA LYS A 384 -25.23 -28.05 -6.87
C LYS A 384 -26.00 -27.71 -5.60
N LEU A 385 -26.06 -26.43 -5.25
CA LEU A 385 -26.79 -25.89 -4.12
C LEU A 385 -27.62 -24.69 -4.58
N GLU A 386 -28.68 -24.38 -3.85
CA GLU A 386 -29.53 -23.21 -4.09
C GLU A 386 -29.78 -22.53 -2.73
N TRP A 387 -29.57 -21.22 -2.65
CA TRP A 387 -29.67 -20.45 -1.40
C TRP A 387 -31.03 -20.61 -0.70
N THR A 388 -32.11 -20.65 -1.47
CA THR A 388 -33.50 -20.62 -0.99
C THR A 388 -34.16 -22.00 -0.94
N LYS A 389 -33.47 -23.06 -1.37
CA LYS A 389 -34.05 -24.40 -1.39
C LYS A 389 -34.09 -24.98 0.03
N PRO A 390 -35.23 -25.56 0.48
CA PRO A 390 -35.36 -26.07 1.83
C PRO A 390 -34.30 -27.12 2.17
N LEU A 391 -33.73 -27.05 3.38
CA LEU A 391 -32.71 -27.96 3.91
C LEU A 391 -33.13 -29.43 3.81
N ARG A 392 -34.42 -29.72 4.05
CA ARG A 392 -35.01 -31.05 3.93
C ARG A 392 -34.87 -31.69 2.54
N SER A 393 -34.66 -30.88 1.51
CA SER A 393 -34.44 -31.35 0.13
C SER A 393 -33.07 -31.99 -0.04
N TYR A 394 -32.13 -31.72 0.88
CA TYR A 394 -30.75 -32.21 0.82
C TYR A 394 -30.45 -33.26 1.90
N ILE A 395 -31.00 -33.08 3.10
CA ILE A 395 -30.75 -33.92 4.29
C ILE A 395 -32.06 -34.17 5.04
N HIS A 396 -32.09 -35.11 6.00
CA HIS A 396 -33.26 -35.36 6.85
C HIS A 396 -33.43 -34.28 7.94
N PHE A 397 -33.51 -33.01 7.50
CA PHE A 397 -33.77 -31.88 8.37
C PHE A 397 -35.25 -31.84 8.76
N ARG A 398 -35.51 -31.66 10.05
CA ARG A 398 -36.85 -31.53 10.64
C ARG A 398 -36.74 -30.68 11.90
N SER A 399 -37.87 -30.12 12.34
CA SER A 399 -38.03 -29.54 13.67
C SER A 399 -39.31 -30.11 14.27
N VAL A 400 -39.18 -30.72 15.45
CA VAL A 400 -40.31 -31.33 16.18
C VAL A 400 -41.11 -30.25 16.90
N VAL A 401 -40.43 -29.18 17.31
CA VAL A 401 -41.02 -28.08 18.07
C VAL A 401 -41.67 -27.02 17.18
N ASP A 402 -41.28 -26.95 15.90
CA ASP A 402 -41.89 -26.07 14.90
C ASP A 402 -41.78 -26.67 13.48
N PRO A 403 -42.86 -27.28 12.96
CA PRO A 403 -42.87 -27.87 11.63
C PRO A 403 -42.60 -26.87 10.49
N VAL A 404 -42.90 -25.57 10.66
CA VAL A 404 -42.66 -24.56 9.61
C VAL A 404 -41.16 -24.43 9.36
N ILE A 405 -40.36 -24.38 10.42
CA ILE A 405 -38.89 -24.38 10.32
C ILE A 405 -38.42 -25.64 9.61
N GLY A 406 -38.93 -26.82 10.00
CA GLY A 406 -38.56 -28.10 9.38
C GLY A 406 -38.88 -28.19 7.88
N GLU A 407 -40.00 -27.62 7.46
CA GLU A 407 -40.49 -27.66 6.09
C GLU A 407 -39.79 -26.63 5.18
N TRP A 408 -39.49 -25.44 5.70
CA TRP A 408 -39.17 -24.26 4.88
C TRP A 408 -37.81 -23.60 5.13
N ALA A 409 -37.11 -23.93 6.22
CA ALA A 409 -35.78 -23.37 6.46
C ALA A 409 -34.82 -23.77 5.33
N ALA A 410 -34.12 -22.79 4.76
CA ALA A 410 -33.15 -22.96 3.69
C ALA A 410 -31.72 -22.73 4.20
N ILE A 411 -30.73 -23.01 3.35
CA ILE A 411 -29.31 -22.77 3.71
C ILE A 411 -29.04 -21.29 3.96
N ARG A 412 -29.71 -20.39 3.24
CA ARG A 412 -29.63 -18.94 3.46
C ARG A 412 -30.06 -18.58 4.88
N ASP A 413 -31.18 -19.13 5.36
CA ASP A 413 -31.69 -18.86 6.71
C ASP A 413 -30.73 -19.39 7.78
N ALA A 414 -30.12 -20.56 7.54
CA ALA A 414 -29.13 -21.16 8.42
C ALA A 414 -27.86 -20.29 8.57
N LEU A 415 -27.33 -19.79 7.46
CA LEU A 415 -26.10 -18.99 7.45
C LEU A 415 -26.33 -17.53 7.86
N SER A 416 -27.55 -17.00 7.70
CA SER A 416 -27.90 -15.65 8.14
C SER A 416 -28.47 -15.59 9.56
N HIS A 417 -28.37 -16.66 10.34
CA HIS A 417 -28.91 -16.70 11.71
C HIS A 417 -30.40 -16.33 11.80
N ASN A 418 -31.20 -16.71 10.79
CA ASN A 418 -32.59 -16.26 10.63
C ASN A 418 -33.58 -17.44 10.68
N THR A 419 -33.19 -18.55 11.31
CA THR A 419 -34.02 -19.76 11.42
C THR A 419 -35.08 -19.68 12.51
N GLY A 420 -34.86 -18.89 13.55
CA GLY A 420 -35.75 -18.86 14.72
C GLY A 420 -35.38 -19.83 15.83
N LEU A 421 -34.36 -20.66 15.68
CA LEU A 421 -33.99 -21.67 16.68
C LEU A 421 -33.07 -21.10 17.77
N ALA A 422 -33.32 -21.49 19.03
CA ALA A 422 -32.59 -21.02 20.21
C ALA A 422 -31.06 -21.17 20.13
N HIS A 423 -30.39 -20.27 20.87
CA HIS A 423 -28.94 -20.27 21.05
C HIS A 423 -28.63 -21.21 22.22
N MET A 424 -28.10 -22.39 21.92
CA MET A 424 -27.73 -23.42 22.91
C MET A 424 -26.30 -23.91 22.68
N ASP A 425 -25.42 -23.00 22.27
CA ASP A 425 -24.12 -23.33 21.66
C ASP A 425 -23.09 -24.00 22.59
N LEU A 426 -23.38 -24.14 23.88
CA LEU A 426 -22.54 -24.87 24.84
C LEU A 426 -23.07 -26.28 25.19
N THR A 427 -24.23 -26.70 24.69
CA THR A 427 -24.84 -28.00 25.06
C THR A 427 -24.10 -29.23 24.52
N TRP A 428 -23.05 -29.04 23.72
CA TRP A 428 -22.20 -30.10 23.19
C TRP A 428 -20.88 -30.29 23.97
N LEU A 429 -20.56 -29.36 24.89
CA LEU A 429 -19.37 -29.39 25.74
C LEU A 429 -19.72 -29.74 27.18
N GLY A 430 -18.91 -30.61 27.79
CA GLY A 430 -18.90 -30.90 29.21
C GLY A 430 -17.77 -30.18 29.96
N VAL A 431 -17.50 -30.66 31.18
CA VAL A 431 -16.41 -30.15 32.03
C VAL A 431 -15.05 -30.41 31.36
N GLU A 432 -14.06 -29.53 31.60
CA GLU A 432 -12.71 -29.62 30.99
C GLU A 432 -12.68 -29.70 29.45
N CYS A 433 -13.72 -29.14 28.80
CA CYS A 433 -13.90 -29.15 27.35
C CYS A 433 -14.02 -30.56 26.72
N ASP A 434 -14.51 -31.53 27.50
CA ASP A 434 -14.81 -32.86 26.97
C ASP A 434 -16.10 -32.85 26.12
N TYR A 435 -16.13 -33.62 25.04
CA TYR A 435 -17.25 -33.63 24.11
C TYR A 435 -18.35 -34.59 24.58
N ILE A 436 -19.55 -34.06 24.83
CA ILE A 436 -20.73 -34.85 25.23
C ILE A 436 -21.65 -35.18 24.05
N LEU A 437 -21.56 -34.41 22.95
CA LEU A 437 -22.32 -34.65 21.71
C LEU A 437 -21.37 -34.75 20.50
N GLY A 438 -21.68 -35.67 19.59
CA GLY A 438 -20.92 -35.89 18.36
C GLY A 438 -21.68 -35.49 17.09
N LYS A 439 -21.01 -35.63 15.94
CA LYS A 439 -21.60 -35.32 14.62
C LYS A 439 -22.93 -36.03 14.34
N LYS A 440 -23.10 -37.25 14.86
CA LYS A 440 -24.31 -38.05 14.68
C LYS A 440 -25.53 -37.45 15.38
N ASP A 441 -25.32 -36.67 16.44
CA ASP A 441 -26.37 -36.12 17.30
C ASP A 441 -26.90 -34.79 16.76
N LEU A 442 -26.19 -34.17 15.79
CA LEU A 442 -26.47 -32.82 15.28
C LEU A 442 -27.94 -32.60 14.87
N LEU A 443 -28.48 -33.43 13.97
CA LEU A 443 -29.84 -33.21 13.46
C LEU A 443 -30.89 -33.48 14.53
N GLU A 444 -30.62 -34.39 15.47
CA GLU A 444 -31.54 -34.69 16.57
C GLU A 444 -31.60 -33.53 17.57
N VAL A 445 -30.44 -32.96 17.92
CA VAL A 445 -30.35 -31.77 18.77
C VAL A 445 -31.06 -30.59 18.13
N VAL A 446 -30.74 -30.28 16.86
CA VAL A 446 -31.35 -29.16 16.13
C VAL A 446 -32.85 -29.31 16.01
N SER A 447 -33.35 -30.55 15.83
CA SER A 447 -34.78 -30.85 15.77
C SER A 447 -35.54 -30.52 17.07
N HIS A 448 -34.84 -30.36 18.19
CA HIS A 448 -35.42 -30.08 19.52
C HIS A 448 -35.04 -28.70 20.07
N LEU A 449 -34.27 -27.89 19.33
CA LEU A 449 -33.97 -26.52 19.76
C LEU A 449 -35.26 -25.70 19.79
N PRO A 450 -35.67 -25.12 20.93
CA PRO A 450 -36.90 -24.34 21.01
C PRO A 450 -36.88 -23.17 20.03
N PRO A 451 -38.02 -22.82 19.41
CA PRO A 451 -38.13 -21.59 18.63
C PRO A 451 -38.12 -20.37 19.58
N VAL A 452 -37.30 -19.37 19.27
CA VAL A 452 -37.25 -18.07 19.95
C VAL A 452 -37.97 -16.97 19.18
N HIS A 453 -38.10 -17.14 17.86
CA HIS A 453 -38.90 -16.29 16.97
C HIS A 453 -39.30 -17.08 15.72
N ASP A 454 -40.23 -16.55 14.93
CA ASP A 454 -40.67 -17.20 13.70
C ASP A 454 -39.53 -17.28 12.66
N LEU A 455 -39.62 -18.24 11.74
CA LEU A 455 -38.69 -18.35 10.62
C LEU A 455 -38.63 -17.02 9.86
N ARG A 456 -37.42 -16.49 9.68
CA ARG A 456 -37.11 -15.22 8.99
C ARG A 456 -37.51 -13.94 9.71
N SER A 457 -38.03 -14.00 10.93
CA SER A 457 -38.52 -12.81 11.64
C SER A 457 -37.47 -12.07 12.46
N GLY A 458 -36.25 -12.61 12.61
CA GLY A 458 -35.24 -12.02 13.49
C GLY A 458 -33.86 -12.68 13.39
N PHE A 459 -32.82 -11.94 13.75
CA PHE A 459 -31.49 -12.51 13.90
C PHE A 459 -31.35 -13.17 15.27
N HIS A 460 -30.96 -14.44 15.30
CA HIS A 460 -30.57 -15.14 16.51
C HIS A 460 -29.36 -16.02 16.26
N TYR A 461 -28.21 -15.61 16.79
CA TYR A 461 -26.94 -16.27 16.56
C TYR A 461 -26.99 -17.74 16.98
N ASN A 462 -26.59 -18.66 16.08
CA ASN A 462 -26.76 -20.10 16.26
C ASN A 462 -25.65 -20.86 15.52
N ASN A 463 -24.74 -21.49 16.26
CA ASN A 463 -23.62 -22.24 15.69
C ASN A 463 -24.07 -23.58 15.07
N TYR A 464 -25.10 -24.21 15.60
CA TYR A 464 -25.60 -25.49 15.08
C TYR A 464 -26.05 -25.39 13.63
N MET A 465 -26.64 -24.27 13.22
CA MET A 465 -27.09 -24.09 11.84
C MET A 465 -25.95 -24.03 10.82
N TYR A 466 -24.75 -23.60 11.21
CA TYR A 466 -23.54 -23.73 10.37
C TYR A 466 -23.08 -25.18 10.26
N ALA A 467 -23.22 -25.97 11.32
CA ALA A 467 -22.95 -27.41 11.27
C ALA A 467 -23.95 -28.15 10.37
N VAL A 468 -25.22 -27.73 10.36
CA VAL A 468 -26.25 -28.23 9.43
C VAL A 468 -25.87 -27.88 7.99
N ALA A 469 -25.43 -26.64 7.71
CA ALA A 469 -25.00 -26.24 6.38
C ALA A 469 -23.85 -27.12 5.85
N VAL A 470 -22.86 -27.46 6.68
CA VAL A 470 -21.79 -28.38 6.27
C VAL A 470 -22.28 -29.82 6.08
N SER A 471 -23.32 -30.24 6.80
CA SER A 471 -23.97 -31.55 6.57
C SER A 471 -24.64 -31.61 5.20
N VAL A 472 -25.24 -30.50 4.74
CA VAL A 472 -25.74 -30.36 3.37
C VAL A 472 -24.58 -30.48 2.35
N ILE A 473 -23.49 -29.74 2.54
CA ILE A 473 -22.30 -29.81 1.66
C ILE A 473 -21.82 -31.25 1.48
N LYS A 474 -21.69 -32.00 2.58
CA LYS A 474 -21.22 -33.40 2.58
C LYS A 474 -22.14 -34.34 1.81
N LYS A 475 -23.44 -34.07 1.79
CA LYS A 475 -24.42 -34.91 1.08
C LYS A 475 -24.45 -34.59 -0.41
N THR A 476 -24.26 -33.32 -0.76
CA THR A 476 -24.27 -32.84 -2.15
C THR A 476 -23.01 -33.26 -2.91
N VAL A 477 -21.86 -33.34 -2.24
CA VAL A 477 -20.60 -33.74 -2.89
C VAL A 477 -19.96 -34.89 -2.07
N ARG A 478 -19.75 -36.06 -2.69
CA ARG A 478 -19.35 -37.31 -2.01
C ARG A 478 -17.96 -37.28 -1.33
N SER A 479 -17.22 -36.17 -1.40
CA SER A 479 -15.82 -36.04 -0.92
C SER A 479 -15.45 -34.61 -0.44
N ALA A 480 -16.40 -33.84 0.09
CA ALA A 480 -16.48 -32.41 -0.27
C ALA A 480 -15.93 -31.33 0.65
N VAL A 481 -15.89 -31.48 1.97
CA VAL A 481 -15.60 -30.30 2.82
C VAL A 481 -14.10 -29.98 2.83
N VAL A 482 -13.27 -31.03 2.82
CA VAL A 482 -11.82 -30.90 2.72
C VAL A 482 -11.41 -30.52 1.31
N ARG A 483 -12.10 -31.03 0.27
CA ARG A 483 -11.80 -30.69 -1.12
C ARG A 483 -12.22 -29.25 -1.46
N ALA A 484 -13.45 -28.85 -1.11
CA ALA A 484 -13.96 -27.52 -1.42
C ALA A 484 -13.18 -26.41 -0.70
N SER A 485 -12.75 -26.64 0.54
CA SER A 485 -11.89 -25.67 1.22
C SER A 485 -10.45 -25.72 0.68
N LYS A 486 -9.80 -26.89 0.67
CA LYS A 486 -8.37 -26.98 0.31
C LYS A 486 -8.07 -26.67 -1.15
N GLU A 487 -8.76 -27.30 -2.10
CA GLU A 487 -8.44 -27.18 -3.54
C GLU A 487 -9.07 -25.92 -4.17
N MET A 488 -10.22 -25.44 -3.67
CA MET A 488 -10.92 -24.31 -4.30
C MET A 488 -10.64 -22.96 -3.62
N ILE A 489 -10.34 -22.98 -2.31
CA ILE A 489 -10.09 -21.76 -1.53
C ILE A 489 -8.61 -21.64 -1.19
N LEU A 490 -8.02 -22.62 -0.52
CA LEU A 490 -6.73 -22.47 0.16
C LEU A 490 -5.50 -22.60 -0.77
N GLU A 491 -5.37 -23.71 -1.52
CA GLU A 491 -4.22 -24.00 -2.38
C GLU A 491 -4.03 -22.98 -3.51
N PRO A 492 -5.07 -22.59 -4.28
CA PRO A 492 -4.91 -21.60 -5.36
C PRO A 492 -4.43 -20.22 -4.88
N ARG A 493 -4.53 -19.96 -3.56
CA ARG A 493 -4.18 -18.69 -2.93
C ARG A 493 -2.93 -18.79 -2.09
N GLY A 494 -2.26 -19.94 -2.07
CA GLY A 494 -1.05 -20.18 -1.27
C GLY A 494 -1.29 -20.06 0.24
N MET A 495 -2.50 -20.40 0.71
CA MET A 495 -2.84 -20.42 2.14
C MET A 495 -2.36 -21.74 2.78
N HIS A 496 -1.04 -21.88 2.90
CA HIS A 496 -0.38 -23.14 3.28
C HIS A 496 -0.44 -23.46 4.78
N ARG A 497 -0.85 -22.51 5.61
CA ARG A 497 -0.96 -22.66 7.07
C ARG A 497 -2.39 -22.56 7.57
N THR A 498 -3.36 -22.78 6.68
CA THR A 498 -4.78 -22.76 7.00
C THR A 498 -5.37 -24.17 6.98
N PHE A 499 -5.94 -24.61 8.10
CA PHE A 499 -6.41 -25.99 8.28
C PHE A 499 -7.71 -26.04 9.07
N THR A 500 -8.51 -27.09 8.87
CA THR A 500 -9.74 -27.32 9.64
C THR A 500 -9.54 -28.28 10.81
N ASN A 501 -8.29 -28.58 11.19
CA ASN A 501 -7.91 -29.50 12.26
C ASN A 501 -6.52 -29.13 12.79
N ARG A 502 -6.39 -28.95 14.11
CA ARG A 502 -5.12 -28.56 14.76
C ARG A 502 -4.01 -29.56 14.50
N THR A 503 -4.32 -30.87 14.49
CA THR A 503 -3.32 -31.94 14.31
C THR A 503 -2.73 -32.00 12.90
N LYS A 504 -3.29 -31.25 11.95
CA LYS A 504 -2.81 -31.14 10.57
C LYS A 504 -1.91 -29.93 10.33
N LEU A 505 -1.70 -29.10 11.35
CA LEU A 505 -0.75 -27.99 11.28
C LEU A 505 0.68 -28.54 11.10
N PRO A 506 1.52 -27.88 10.26
CA PRO A 506 2.77 -28.47 9.77
C PRO A 506 3.91 -28.47 10.80
N ASP A 507 3.82 -27.64 11.83
CA ASP A 507 4.87 -27.44 12.83
C ASP A 507 4.28 -26.96 14.16
N ASP A 508 5.16 -26.64 15.10
CA ASP A 508 4.82 -26.21 16.45
C ASP A 508 4.55 -24.71 16.58
N ASN A 509 4.60 -23.89 15.51
CA ASN A 509 4.30 -22.45 15.54
C ASN A 509 2.78 -22.20 15.64
N ILE A 510 2.22 -22.65 16.76
CA ILE A 510 0.82 -22.66 17.13
C ILE A 510 0.66 -21.80 18.39
N ALA A 511 -0.41 -21.02 18.44
CA ALA A 511 -0.75 -20.23 19.62
C ALA A 511 -1.55 -21.06 20.61
N GLU A 512 -1.03 -21.19 21.83
CA GLU A 512 -1.65 -21.93 22.91
C GLU A 512 -2.68 -21.08 23.66
N PRO A 513 -3.82 -21.64 24.10
CA PRO A 513 -4.89 -20.85 24.66
C PRO A 513 -4.55 -20.42 26.09
N HIS A 514 -4.75 -19.14 26.36
CA HIS A 514 -4.59 -18.55 27.69
C HIS A 514 -5.88 -17.87 28.13
N VAL A 515 -6.16 -17.88 29.42
CA VAL A 515 -7.26 -17.11 29.99
C VAL A 515 -6.76 -16.34 31.19
N VAL A 516 -7.33 -15.17 31.45
CA VAL A 516 -7.10 -14.47 32.72
C VAL A 516 -8.03 -15.07 33.77
N LEU A 517 -7.49 -15.42 34.93
CA LEU A 517 -8.24 -15.90 36.09
C LEU A 517 -8.39 -14.81 37.16
N ASP A 518 -9.02 -15.13 38.29
CA ASP A 518 -9.29 -14.20 39.40
C ASP A 518 -8.01 -13.63 40.05
N ASP A 519 -6.85 -14.26 39.83
CA ASP A 519 -5.54 -13.73 40.24
C ASP A 519 -4.98 -12.69 39.25
N TYR A 520 -5.73 -12.39 38.19
CA TYR A 520 -5.40 -11.46 37.12
C TYR A 520 -4.15 -11.84 36.32
N LEU A 521 -3.70 -13.09 36.42
CA LEU A 521 -2.60 -13.64 35.64
C LEU A 521 -3.13 -14.44 34.46
N LEU A 522 -2.29 -14.59 33.44
CA LEU A 522 -2.57 -15.43 32.29
C LEU A 522 -2.26 -16.88 32.63
N HIS A 523 -3.26 -17.74 32.52
CA HIS A 523 -3.12 -19.17 32.73
C HIS A 523 -3.35 -19.91 31.42
N ARG A 524 -2.38 -20.77 31.06
CA ARG A 524 -2.54 -21.68 29.94
C ARG A 524 -3.67 -22.68 30.22
N LYS A 525 -4.51 -22.95 29.22
CA LYS A 525 -5.57 -23.96 29.29
C LYS A 525 -5.37 -25.08 28.28
N LYS A 526 -6.07 -26.20 28.54
CA LYS A 526 -6.24 -27.28 27.57
C LYS A 526 -6.93 -26.71 26.31
N PRO A 527 -6.37 -26.91 25.11
CA PRO A 527 -7.00 -26.42 23.88
C PRO A 527 -8.37 -27.05 23.64
N VAL A 528 -9.34 -26.22 23.25
CA VAL A 528 -10.62 -26.70 22.74
C VAL A 528 -10.42 -27.09 21.28
N ASP A 529 -10.37 -28.39 21.00
CA ASP A 529 -10.22 -28.88 19.62
C ASP A 529 -11.57 -28.95 18.91
N THR A 530 -12.21 -27.80 18.72
CA THR A 530 -13.41 -27.66 17.85
C THR A 530 -13.16 -28.19 16.44
N ALA A 531 -11.90 -28.35 16.04
CA ALA A 531 -11.45 -28.73 14.71
C ALA A 531 -11.20 -30.26 14.58
N ALA A 532 -11.35 -31.04 15.65
CA ALA A 532 -11.14 -32.49 15.60
C ALA A 532 -12.18 -33.18 14.69
N ASP A 533 -11.76 -34.26 14.03
CA ASP A 533 -12.57 -35.00 13.05
C ASP A 533 -13.89 -35.60 13.62
N ASN A 534 -14.16 -35.46 14.92
CA ASN A 534 -15.37 -35.96 15.59
C ASN A 534 -16.30 -34.89 16.19
N THR A 535 -15.92 -33.61 16.23
CA THR A 535 -16.80 -32.58 16.82
C THR A 535 -17.88 -32.12 15.84
N LEU A 536 -19.04 -31.74 16.39
CA LEU A 536 -20.12 -31.19 15.58
C LEU A 536 -19.92 -29.69 15.24
N MET A 537 -19.10 -28.96 16.00
CA MET A 537 -18.94 -27.50 15.88
C MET A 537 -17.78 -27.03 14.98
N GLY A 538 -16.94 -27.92 14.44
CA GLY A 538 -15.89 -27.55 13.49
C GLY A 538 -16.34 -26.64 12.34
N PRO A 539 -17.51 -26.87 11.70
CA PRO A 539 -18.11 -25.96 10.69
C PRO A 539 -18.36 -24.51 11.11
N ALA A 540 -18.51 -24.27 12.42
CA ALA A 540 -18.85 -22.97 12.98
C ALA A 540 -17.63 -22.26 13.58
N GLY A 541 -16.59 -23.01 13.94
CA GLY A 541 -15.49 -22.48 14.77
C GLY A 541 -14.11 -23.12 14.62
N GLY A 542 -13.90 -24.08 13.71
CA GLY A 542 -12.73 -24.97 13.70
C GLY A 542 -11.60 -24.65 12.71
N VAL A 543 -11.62 -23.51 12.00
CA VAL A 543 -10.50 -23.15 11.11
C VAL A 543 -9.36 -22.57 11.92
N TRP A 544 -8.15 -23.06 11.66
CA TRP A 544 -6.88 -22.53 12.10
C TRP A 544 -6.22 -21.78 10.95
N SER A 545 -5.63 -20.62 11.20
CA SER A 545 -4.88 -19.85 10.20
C SER A 545 -3.93 -18.87 10.88
N ASN A 546 -3.24 -18.05 10.11
CA ASN A 546 -2.33 -17.02 10.58
C ASN A 546 -2.58 -15.67 9.89
N VAL A 547 -1.85 -14.63 10.28
CA VAL A 547 -2.04 -13.28 9.72
C VAL A 547 -1.74 -13.27 8.23
N SER A 548 -0.64 -13.90 7.80
CA SER A 548 -0.22 -13.93 6.40
C SER A 548 -1.23 -14.58 5.46
N ASP A 549 -1.81 -15.71 5.84
CA ASP A 549 -2.84 -16.41 5.09
C ASP A 549 -4.16 -15.64 5.11
N MET A 550 -4.53 -15.06 6.25
CA MET A 550 -5.73 -14.24 6.35
C MET A 550 -5.64 -12.94 5.52
N MET A 551 -4.45 -12.38 5.29
CA MET A 551 -4.25 -11.28 4.32
C MET A 551 -4.54 -11.73 2.88
N LYS A 552 -4.11 -12.93 2.49
CA LYS A 552 -4.39 -13.51 1.16
C LYS A 552 -5.90 -13.76 1.00
N TRP A 553 -6.55 -14.26 2.06
CA TRP A 553 -8.00 -14.44 2.11
C TRP A 553 -8.74 -13.11 1.97
N ALA A 554 -8.30 -12.08 2.69
CA ALA A 554 -8.87 -10.74 2.61
C ALA A 554 -8.81 -10.16 1.19
N LYS A 555 -7.65 -10.27 0.55
CA LYS A 555 -7.46 -9.84 -0.83
C LYS A 555 -8.44 -10.55 -1.77
N ALA A 556 -8.52 -11.87 -1.68
CA ALA A 556 -9.42 -12.66 -2.53
C ALA A 556 -10.90 -12.30 -2.35
N LEU A 557 -11.34 -12.04 -1.11
CA LEU A 557 -12.69 -11.58 -0.83
C LEU A 557 -12.96 -10.20 -1.43
N LEU A 558 -12.04 -9.25 -1.24
CA LEU A 558 -12.17 -7.89 -1.77
C LEU A 558 -12.21 -7.89 -3.30
N ASP A 559 -11.34 -8.64 -3.96
CA ASP A 559 -11.33 -8.76 -5.43
C ASP A 559 -12.64 -9.39 -5.94
N ALA A 560 -13.18 -10.40 -5.24
CA ALA A 560 -14.47 -11.00 -5.58
C ALA A 560 -15.66 -10.04 -5.40
N ILE A 561 -15.65 -9.19 -4.35
CA ILE A 561 -16.68 -8.15 -4.15
C ILE A 561 -16.68 -7.14 -5.32
N HIS A 562 -15.51 -6.84 -5.87
CA HIS A 562 -15.35 -5.96 -7.04
C HIS A 562 -15.58 -6.66 -8.39
N HIS A 563 -16.13 -7.88 -8.38
CA HIS A 563 -16.45 -8.68 -9.56
C HIS A 563 -15.22 -8.99 -10.45
N GLU A 564 -14.04 -9.10 -9.85
CA GLU A 564 -12.86 -9.59 -10.56
C GLU A 564 -12.96 -11.09 -10.83
N PRO A 565 -12.33 -11.62 -11.90
CA PRO A 565 -12.36 -13.04 -12.22
C PRO A 565 -11.91 -13.91 -11.04
N SER A 566 -12.83 -14.67 -10.46
CA SER A 566 -12.60 -15.48 -9.25
C SER A 566 -13.55 -16.66 -9.19
N VAL A 567 -13.13 -17.75 -8.56
CA VAL A 567 -13.99 -18.89 -8.20
C VAL A 567 -14.98 -18.55 -7.08
N LEU A 568 -14.84 -17.37 -6.45
CA LEU A 568 -15.67 -16.90 -5.35
C LEU A 568 -16.81 -15.99 -5.84
N LYS A 569 -17.52 -16.36 -6.91
CA LYS A 569 -18.51 -15.50 -7.58
C LYS A 569 -19.69 -15.08 -6.69
N GLU A 570 -20.04 -15.91 -5.71
CA GLU A 570 -21.15 -15.65 -4.79
C GLU A 570 -20.79 -14.77 -3.58
N ILE A 571 -19.55 -14.25 -3.50
CA ILE A 571 -19.18 -13.35 -2.40
C ILE A 571 -20.07 -12.10 -2.30
N PRO A 572 -20.45 -11.41 -3.40
CA PRO A 572 -21.43 -10.32 -3.33
C PRO A 572 -22.75 -10.73 -2.67
N THR A 573 -23.26 -11.93 -2.94
CA THR A 573 -24.44 -12.50 -2.28
C THR A 573 -24.17 -12.76 -0.79
N ILE A 574 -23.06 -13.41 -0.47
CA ILE A 574 -22.67 -13.79 0.90
C ILE A 574 -22.53 -12.56 1.80
N VAL A 575 -21.95 -11.47 1.29
CA VAL A 575 -21.74 -10.26 2.07
C VAL A 575 -22.91 -9.30 2.01
N SER A 576 -23.98 -9.59 1.25
CA SER A 576 -25.18 -8.74 1.18
C SER A 576 -26.01 -8.81 2.47
N HIS A 577 -26.90 -7.84 2.70
CA HIS A 577 -27.82 -7.85 3.83
C HIS A 577 -28.81 -9.03 3.72
N ASN A 578 -28.80 -9.92 4.70
CA ASN A 578 -29.73 -11.05 4.82
C ASN A 578 -30.61 -10.99 6.08
N SER A 579 -30.12 -10.45 7.19
CA SER A 579 -30.91 -10.25 8.42
C SER A 579 -30.43 -9.02 9.21
N ASN A 580 -31.31 -8.40 10.00
CA ASN A 580 -30.93 -7.31 10.89
C ASN A 580 -30.40 -7.87 12.21
N ILE A 581 -29.17 -7.54 12.61
CA ILE A 581 -28.66 -7.94 13.94
C ILE A 581 -29.35 -7.09 15.02
N THR A 582 -29.49 -5.79 14.76
CA THR A 582 -30.31 -4.88 15.54
C THR A 582 -30.82 -3.76 14.66
N THR A 583 -32.02 -3.25 14.96
CA THR A 583 -32.61 -2.08 14.31
C THR A 583 -32.37 -0.78 15.09
N SER A 584 -31.72 -0.84 16.26
CA SER A 584 -31.47 0.33 17.13
C SER A 584 -30.15 1.05 16.82
N ALA A 585 -29.42 0.62 15.80
CA ALA A 585 -28.08 1.10 15.48
C ALA A 585 -28.09 2.48 14.81
N ILE A 586 -26.99 3.24 14.99
CA ILE A 586 -26.65 4.34 14.10
C ILE A 586 -26.04 3.75 12.83
N GLY A 587 -26.71 3.93 11.69
CA GLY A 587 -26.29 3.38 10.40
C GLY A 587 -26.79 1.95 10.14
N GLU A 588 -26.11 1.24 9.24
CA GLU A 588 -26.41 -0.16 8.97
C GLU A 588 -25.87 -1.04 10.09
N ASN A 589 -26.65 -2.03 10.54
CA ASN A 589 -26.18 -3.13 11.36
C ASN A 589 -26.92 -4.43 11.00
N THR A 590 -26.34 -5.14 10.05
CA THR A 590 -26.97 -6.30 9.43
C THR A 590 -25.99 -7.46 9.33
N TYR A 591 -26.48 -8.64 9.02
CA TYR A 591 -25.68 -9.84 8.82
C TYR A 591 -25.92 -10.39 7.41
N GLY A 592 -24.83 -10.82 6.79
CA GLY A 592 -24.84 -11.60 5.56
C GLY A 592 -24.93 -13.10 5.86
N LEU A 593 -24.12 -13.91 5.20
CA LEU A 593 -24.08 -15.36 5.38
C LEU A 593 -22.85 -15.83 6.15
N GLY A 594 -22.22 -14.95 6.93
CA GLY A 594 -20.92 -15.18 7.57
C GLY A 594 -20.13 -13.90 7.89
N PHE A 595 -20.73 -12.73 7.63
CA PHE A 595 -20.16 -11.40 7.91
C PHE A 595 -21.24 -10.52 8.49
N ALA A 596 -20.93 -9.81 9.58
CA ALA A 596 -21.66 -8.63 9.98
C ALA A 596 -21.31 -7.45 9.06
N ARG A 597 -22.22 -6.50 8.97
CA ARG A 597 -22.13 -5.30 8.14
C ARG A 597 -22.43 -4.10 9.01
N ALA A 598 -21.51 -3.14 9.03
CA ALA A 598 -21.71 -1.86 9.68
C ALA A 598 -21.36 -0.72 8.73
N ILE A 599 -21.99 0.45 8.93
CA ILE A 599 -21.54 1.69 8.29
C ILE A 599 -20.94 2.59 9.37
N ILE A 600 -19.64 2.89 9.29
CA ILE A 600 -19.03 3.98 10.07
C ILE A 600 -19.58 5.31 9.51
N PRO A 601 -20.02 6.30 10.31
CA PRO A 601 -20.02 6.33 11.77
C PRO A 601 -20.94 5.28 12.42
N SER A 602 -20.43 4.53 13.41
CA SER A 602 -21.15 3.42 14.04
C SER A 602 -20.89 3.30 15.55
N THR A 603 -21.91 2.89 16.30
CA THR A 603 -21.76 2.38 17.68
C THR A 603 -21.65 0.86 17.72
N GLU A 604 -21.71 0.18 16.58
CA GLU A 604 -21.91 -1.26 16.53
C GLU A 604 -20.73 -2.01 15.89
N LEU A 605 -19.69 -1.28 15.47
CA LEU A 605 -18.46 -1.89 14.99
C LEU A 605 -17.85 -2.74 16.11
N GLY A 606 -17.61 -4.02 15.83
CA GLY A 606 -17.16 -4.98 16.84
C GLY A 606 -18.28 -5.58 17.71
N MET A 607 -19.56 -5.36 17.42
CA MET A 607 -20.67 -5.89 18.24
C MET A 607 -20.66 -7.43 18.43
N LEU A 608 -20.04 -8.20 17.53
CA LEU A 608 -19.88 -9.65 17.68
C LEU A 608 -18.67 -10.05 18.56
N SER A 609 -17.88 -9.07 19.02
CA SER A 609 -16.74 -9.24 19.92
C SER A 609 -17.19 -9.27 21.39
N HIS A 610 -16.28 -9.60 22.30
CA HIS A 610 -16.58 -9.52 23.75
C HIS A 610 -16.74 -8.08 24.25
N ASN A 611 -16.31 -7.08 23.48
CA ASN A 611 -16.53 -5.67 23.83
C ASN A 611 -17.99 -5.25 23.63
N GLY A 612 -18.73 -5.94 22.76
CA GLY A 612 -20.13 -5.63 22.43
C GLY A 612 -20.28 -4.27 21.72
N PRO A 613 -21.49 -3.68 21.74
CA PRO A 613 -21.74 -2.38 21.11
C PRO A 613 -21.13 -1.22 21.91
N GLN A 614 -20.53 -0.27 21.20
CA GLN A 614 -19.86 0.92 21.70
C GLN A 614 -20.82 2.11 21.82
N ARG A 615 -21.85 1.95 22.65
CA ARG A 615 -22.91 2.97 22.83
C ARG A 615 -22.38 4.32 23.32
N GLU A 616 -21.27 4.31 24.05
CA GLU A 616 -20.63 5.51 24.61
C GLU A 616 -19.64 6.16 23.62
N HIS A 617 -19.25 5.43 22.56
CA HIS A 617 -18.20 5.85 21.62
C HIS A 617 -18.63 5.65 20.17
N LEU A 618 -19.13 6.72 19.54
CA LEU A 618 -19.48 6.73 18.13
C LEU A 618 -18.22 6.95 17.26
N ILE A 619 -17.63 5.87 16.75
CA ILE A 619 -16.44 5.95 15.90
C ILE A 619 -16.75 6.72 14.62
N GLY A 620 -15.89 7.67 14.27
CA GLY A 620 -16.01 8.42 13.02
C GLY A 620 -17.24 9.34 12.92
N ARG A 621 -17.79 9.84 14.04
CA ARG A 621 -18.99 10.70 14.12
C ARG A 621 -19.11 11.77 13.02
N THR A 622 -18.02 12.45 12.68
CA THR A 622 -18.00 13.51 11.65
C THR A 622 -17.26 13.11 10.37
N SER A 623 -16.99 11.82 10.22
CA SER A 623 -16.28 11.25 9.08
C SER A 623 -17.24 10.87 7.95
N ARG A 624 -16.72 10.76 6.73
CA ARG A 624 -17.51 10.23 5.61
C ARG A 624 -18.00 8.81 5.90
N PRO A 625 -19.24 8.46 5.51
CA PRO A 625 -19.75 7.11 5.68
C PRO A 625 -18.89 6.04 5.00
N ARG A 626 -18.68 4.90 5.65
CA ARG A 626 -17.93 3.76 5.10
C ARG A 626 -18.53 2.44 5.53
N LEU A 627 -18.80 1.58 4.55
CA LEU A 627 -19.16 0.18 4.80
C LEU A 627 -17.94 -0.58 5.34
N VAL A 628 -18.18 -1.33 6.41
CA VAL A 628 -17.26 -2.31 6.98
C VAL A 628 -17.97 -3.65 7.01
N LEU A 629 -17.38 -4.65 6.37
CA LEU A 629 -17.79 -6.04 6.54
C LEU A 629 -16.87 -6.64 7.58
N TYR A 630 -17.40 -7.25 8.63
CA TYR A 630 -16.58 -7.74 9.71
C TYR A 630 -17.09 -9.03 10.31
N HIS A 631 -16.22 -9.73 11.01
CA HIS A 631 -16.60 -10.77 11.94
C HIS A 631 -15.58 -10.84 13.08
N ASN A 632 -16.04 -11.17 14.27
CA ASN A 632 -15.19 -11.47 15.42
C ASN A 632 -15.28 -12.96 15.75
N GLY A 633 -14.22 -13.53 16.27
CA GLY A 633 -14.16 -14.93 16.70
C GLY A 633 -13.77 -15.00 18.16
N GLY A 634 -14.55 -15.77 18.93
CA GLY A 634 -14.30 -15.96 20.35
C GLY A 634 -14.47 -17.42 20.76
N MET A 635 -13.53 -17.88 21.59
CA MET A 635 -13.59 -19.17 22.28
C MET A 635 -12.72 -19.08 23.54
N SER A 636 -12.86 -20.04 24.46
CA SER A 636 -11.95 -20.11 25.62
C SER A 636 -10.50 -20.12 25.15
N GLY A 637 -9.80 -19.02 25.43
CA GLY A 637 -8.40 -18.79 25.08
C GLY A 637 -8.11 -18.33 23.65
N TYR A 638 -9.10 -17.83 22.91
CA TYR A 638 -8.88 -17.22 21.58
C TYR A 638 -9.85 -16.08 21.33
N LEU A 639 -9.32 -14.94 20.92
CA LEU A 639 -10.08 -13.77 20.46
C LEU A 639 -9.48 -13.30 19.14
N THR A 640 -10.32 -13.05 18.15
CA THR A 640 -9.88 -12.77 16.77
C THR A 640 -10.83 -11.81 16.08
N THR A 641 -10.28 -10.98 15.20
CA THR A 641 -11.03 -9.92 14.52
C THR A 641 -10.60 -9.82 13.07
N PHE A 642 -11.59 -9.66 12.18
CA PHE A 642 -11.38 -9.50 10.75
C PHE A 642 -12.31 -8.47 10.15
N TYR A 643 -11.76 -7.36 9.66
CA TYR A 643 -12.50 -6.26 9.04
C TYR A 643 -12.10 -6.12 7.57
N LEU A 644 -13.08 -5.86 6.70
CA LEU A 644 -12.93 -5.58 5.28
C LEU A 644 -13.60 -4.25 4.95
N PHE A 645 -12.91 -3.44 4.14
CA PHE A 645 -13.37 -2.16 3.64
C PHE A 645 -13.39 -2.21 2.11
N PRO A 646 -14.53 -2.58 1.49
CA PRO A 646 -14.62 -2.76 0.05
C PRO A 646 -14.20 -1.52 -0.74
N GLU A 647 -14.63 -0.32 -0.32
CA GLU A 647 -14.39 0.96 -1.02
C GLU A 647 -12.90 1.18 -1.35
N THR A 648 -12.01 0.84 -0.42
CA THR A 648 -10.57 1.10 -0.54
C THR A 648 -9.75 -0.17 -0.74
N LYS A 649 -10.40 -1.32 -1.04
CA LYS A 649 -9.77 -2.64 -1.05
C LYS A 649 -8.82 -2.81 0.14
N SER A 650 -9.34 -2.61 1.35
CA SER A 650 -8.55 -2.65 2.59
C SER A 650 -9.07 -3.69 3.55
N ALA A 651 -8.20 -4.20 4.41
CA ALA A 651 -8.54 -5.17 5.44
C ALA A 651 -7.68 -5.01 6.69
N ILE A 652 -8.22 -5.44 7.83
CA ILE A 652 -7.51 -5.53 9.10
C ILE A 652 -7.77 -6.93 9.67
N VAL A 653 -6.69 -7.63 10.03
CA VAL A 653 -6.74 -8.88 10.78
C VAL A 653 -6.02 -8.65 12.10
N ALA A 654 -6.63 -9.05 13.21
CA ALA A 654 -5.99 -9.09 14.52
C ALA A 654 -6.32 -10.44 15.19
N LEU A 655 -5.31 -11.22 15.54
CA LEU A 655 -5.44 -12.57 16.10
C LEU A 655 -4.76 -12.65 17.46
N GLY A 656 -5.46 -13.19 18.46
CA GLY A 656 -4.95 -13.44 19.80
C GLY A 656 -5.34 -14.81 20.32
N ASN A 657 -4.57 -15.30 21.29
CA ASN A 657 -4.77 -16.59 21.97
C ASN A 657 -5.08 -16.37 23.47
N SER A 658 -5.76 -15.28 23.79
CA SER A 658 -6.13 -14.96 25.16
C SER A 658 -7.58 -14.57 25.26
N HIS A 659 -8.29 -15.20 26.18
CA HIS A 659 -9.48 -14.59 26.75
C HIS A 659 -9.02 -13.70 27.90
N GLY A 660 -8.74 -12.44 27.57
CA GLY A 660 -8.23 -11.42 28.50
C GLY A 660 -9.35 -10.71 29.28
N LEU A 661 -9.01 -9.57 29.89
CA LEU A 661 -9.96 -8.68 30.57
C LEU A 661 -10.77 -7.79 29.58
N GLY A 662 -10.82 -8.19 28.32
CA GLY A 662 -11.46 -7.50 27.20
C GLY A 662 -10.99 -8.08 25.86
N ASP A 663 -11.58 -7.63 24.75
CA ASP A 663 -11.19 -8.08 23.41
C ASP A 663 -10.13 -7.15 22.80
N GLY A 664 -8.87 -7.40 23.17
CA GLY A 664 -7.70 -6.66 22.68
C GLY A 664 -7.55 -6.68 21.15
N PRO A 665 -7.74 -7.83 20.46
CA PRO A 665 -7.75 -7.87 19.00
C PRO A 665 -8.80 -6.96 18.35
N ASP A 666 -10.04 -6.94 18.86
CA ASP A 666 -11.09 -6.04 18.36
C ASP A 666 -10.75 -4.56 18.61
N TRP A 667 -10.31 -4.19 19.82
CA TRP A 667 -9.89 -2.82 20.11
C TRP A 667 -8.74 -2.34 19.22
N SER A 668 -7.75 -3.21 19.03
CA SER A 668 -6.63 -2.95 18.12
C SER A 668 -7.12 -2.71 16.70
N ALA A 669 -8.07 -3.52 16.21
CA ALA A 669 -8.61 -3.37 14.87
C ALA A 669 -9.40 -2.06 14.69
N GLN A 670 -10.18 -1.65 15.69
CA GLN A 670 -10.91 -0.37 15.66
C GLN A 670 -9.97 0.84 15.69
N ALA A 671 -8.93 0.80 16.54
CA ALA A 671 -7.89 1.83 16.58
C ALA A 671 -7.15 1.97 15.23
N ILE A 672 -6.83 0.83 14.60
CA ILE A 672 -6.23 0.79 13.26
C ILE A 672 -7.18 1.34 12.21
N ALA A 673 -8.48 1.00 12.24
CA ALA A 673 -9.46 1.55 11.30
C ALA A 673 -9.54 3.09 11.42
N GLN A 674 -9.54 3.62 12.65
CA GLN A 674 -9.48 5.05 12.91
C GLN A 674 -8.21 5.69 12.33
N ALA A 675 -7.04 5.14 12.64
CA ALA A 675 -5.76 5.68 12.17
C ALA A 675 -5.61 5.57 10.64
N MET A 676 -6.04 4.46 10.06
CA MET A 676 -5.97 4.20 8.62
C MET A 676 -6.77 5.25 7.84
N PHE A 677 -8.01 5.51 8.26
CA PHE A 677 -8.93 6.42 7.57
C PHE A 677 -8.97 7.84 8.13
N GLY A 678 -8.22 8.15 9.18
CA GLY A 678 -8.21 9.45 9.84
C GLY A 678 -9.57 9.84 10.43
N LEU A 679 -10.30 8.87 11.01
CA LEU A 679 -11.66 9.09 11.48
C LEU A 679 -11.73 10.16 12.58
N GLN A 680 -12.75 11.00 12.51
CA GLN A 680 -12.98 12.16 13.36
C GLN A 680 -14.33 12.10 14.10
N PRO A 681 -14.40 12.62 15.35
CA PRO A 681 -13.24 12.96 16.19
C PRO A 681 -12.48 11.68 16.60
N PRO A 682 -11.18 11.77 16.91
CA PRO A 682 -10.43 10.60 17.35
C PRO A 682 -10.93 10.12 18.71
N ILE A 683 -11.13 8.81 18.84
CA ILE A 683 -11.36 8.12 20.10
C ILE A 683 -10.00 7.66 20.65
N ASP A 684 -9.78 7.87 21.95
CA ASP A 684 -8.64 7.30 22.66
C ASP A 684 -8.93 5.85 23.03
N PHE A 685 -8.57 4.91 22.14
CA PHE A 685 -8.83 3.50 22.35
C PHE A 685 -8.05 2.89 23.52
N ALA A 686 -6.96 3.51 23.99
CA ALA A 686 -6.26 3.06 25.20
C ALA A 686 -7.10 3.38 26.45
N GLU A 687 -7.67 4.60 26.52
CA GLU A 687 -8.56 4.94 27.63
C GLU A 687 -9.86 4.11 27.59
N VAL A 688 -10.41 3.87 26.40
CA VAL A 688 -11.61 3.01 26.24
C VAL A 688 -11.34 1.58 26.68
N SER A 689 -10.20 0.98 26.29
CA SER A 689 -9.85 -0.38 26.73
C SER A 689 -9.71 -0.45 28.24
N LYS A 690 -9.06 0.54 28.85
CA LYS A 690 -8.86 0.64 30.29
C LYS A 690 -10.18 0.78 31.06
N GLN A 691 -11.09 1.63 30.59
CA GLN A 691 -12.40 1.81 31.20
C GLN A 691 -13.22 0.53 31.15
N ARG A 692 -13.19 -0.18 30.02
CA ARG A 692 -13.90 -1.44 29.88
C ARG A 692 -13.42 -2.50 30.87
N VAL A 693 -12.10 -2.62 31.03
CA VAL A 693 -11.49 -3.54 32.00
C VAL A 693 -11.93 -3.22 33.43
N LYS A 694 -12.00 -1.93 33.81
CA LYS A 694 -12.49 -1.53 35.15
C LYS A 694 -13.95 -1.91 35.39
N THR A 695 -14.81 -1.72 34.40
CA THR A 695 -16.23 -2.08 34.53
C THR A 695 -16.45 -3.58 34.67
N GLU A 696 -15.64 -4.40 34.00
CA GLU A 696 -15.62 -5.86 34.20
C GLU A 696 -15.06 -6.23 35.58
N TYR A 697 -14.05 -5.50 36.08
CA TYR A 697 -13.42 -5.72 37.39
C TYR A 697 -14.32 -5.39 38.58
N GLU A 698 -15.17 -4.36 38.46
CA GLU A 698 -16.05 -3.88 39.55
C GLU A 698 -17.40 -4.62 39.63
N ARG A 699 -17.69 -5.53 38.70
CA ARG A 699 -18.89 -6.39 38.68
C ARG A 699 -18.59 -7.75 39.27
#